data_AF-A0A971EVQ4-F1
#
_entry.id   AF-A0A971EVQ4-F1
#
_cell.length_a   1.000
_cell.length_b   1.000
_cell.length_c   1.000
_cell.angle_alpha   90.00
_cell.angle_beta   90.00
_cell.angle_gamma   90.00
#
_symmetry.space_group_name_H-M   'P 1'
#
loop_
_entity.id
_entity.type
_entity.pdbx_description
1 polymer ?
#
loop_
_entity_poly.entity_id
_entity_poly.type
_entity_poly.pdbx_seq_one_letter_code
_entity_poly.pdbx_strand_id
1 'polypeptide(L)'
;MTLPLLKVAIRYEQDIVQARQRARSIADLLGFDNNGQTRMATAVSEIARNAFLYAMGGEVEFLVEERDRPQLFLARIRDRGPGIADLAAVLEGRYQSPTGMGIGIIGARRLMDYFHIESAAAGTTVILGRKIPPQAPLVTTGAVAAIAERLIRQTPRNPFEEVQQQNQELLRAMQELKERQDELETLNRELEDTNRGVVALYAELDEKAAHLNRANELKARFLSYMSHELRTPLNSILGLSRVLIERVDGDLTEEQEKQVDFIQKAALNLSAMVNDLLDIAKIEAGKTLVAAAACHVGDLFSALRGMFRPILVNPAVSLTFEASTDLPLLYTDEAKVSQILRNFISNAVKFTEKGAIRVCARPQDDKKVVFSVSDTGIGIAGEHLQRIFEEYTQVESPLQKKAKGTGLGLPLARKLAELLGGRVSVESTLGVGSTFSVVIPTVYAEDQVGKPAEPVTPAAKPRHVLVVENDEATVALYERYLGDSGCRVLSARTLQEALDLARRTRPLAVILDILLPGEDGWAVLAALKSAEATRHIPVFLTAALEEPQKGFIFGAEDFATKPVERKWLLAKLRELARRKPIEKVLIIDDEEVARYILKGQLADTGYALLEAGGGTEGLKMAKEELPSLIFLDLMMPDMDGFETLARLKAATETEHIPVIILTSKVLDEAGRQILNTRVQNVLSTASNSREAAFAGIREAIIRLRK
;
A
#
# COMPACT_ATOMS: atom_id res chain seq x y z
N MET A 1 -34.84 -63.93 25.87
CA MET A 1 -35.11 -63.98 27.34
C MET A 1 -33.95 -63.30 28.07
N THR A 2 -34.02 -63.03 29.38
CA THR A 2 -32.86 -62.51 30.15
C THR A 2 -32.36 -63.57 31.12
N LEU A 3 -31.07 -63.86 31.09
CA LEU A 3 -30.41 -64.86 31.92
C LEU A 3 -29.71 -64.17 33.11
N PRO A 4 -30.04 -64.48 34.37
CA PRO A 4 -29.40 -63.89 35.54
C PRO A 4 -27.99 -64.48 35.75
N LEU A 5 -27.01 -63.61 36.01
CA LEU A 5 -25.62 -63.98 36.29
C LEU A 5 -25.31 -63.96 37.79
N LEU A 6 -25.63 -62.85 38.46
CA LEU A 6 -25.26 -62.61 39.85
C LEU A 6 -26.20 -61.57 40.46
N LYS A 7 -26.46 -61.71 41.75
CA LYS A 7 -27.19 -60.73 42.54
C LYS A 7 -26.34 -60.27 43.72
N VAL A 8 -26.26 -58.97 43.93
CA VAL A 8 -25.53 -58.33 45.03
C VAL A 8 -26.52 -57.50 45.83
N ALA A 9 -26.65 -57.79 47.13
CA ALA A 9 -27.45 -56.96 48.03
C ALA A 9 -26.64 -55.73 48.43
N ILE A 10 -27.28 -54.56 48.47
CA ILE A 10 -26.68 -53.30 48.90
C ILE A 10 -27.27 -52.96 50.27
N ARG A 11 -26.49 -53.21 51.33
CA ARG A 11 -26.85 -52.95 52.73
C ARG A 11 -25.87 -51.98 53.40
N TYR A 12 -24.62 -51.97 52.95
CA TYR A 12 -23.54 -51.12 53.45
C TYR A 12 -22.81 -50.45 52.28
N GLU A 13 -22.04 -49.39 52.58
CA GLU A 13 -21.27 -48.67 51.56
C GLU A 13 -20.23 -49.56 50.84
N GLN A 14 -19.67 -50.55 51.55
CA GLN A 14 -18.76 -51.54 50.96
C GLN A 14 -19.41 -52.39 49.87
N ASP A 15 -20.74 -52.60 49.95
CA ASP A 15 -21.47 -53.39 48.94
C ASP A 15 -21.55 -52.64 47.59
N ILE A 16 -21.45 -51.31 47.59
CA ILE A 16 -21.36 -50.49 46.36
C ILE A 16 -20.05 -50.79 45.65
N VAL A 17 -18.94 -50.85 46.41
CA VAL A 17 -17.63 -51.20 45.87
C VAL A 17 -17.64 -52.63 45.34
N GLN A 18 -18.28 -53.56 46.06
CA GLN A 18 -18.45 -54.93 45.61
C GLN A 18 -19.26 -55.00 44.31
N ALA A 19 -20.39 -54.29 44.21
CA ALA A 19 -21.21 -54.24 42.99
C ALA A 19 -20.43 -53.66 41.80
N ARG A 20 -19.62 -52.61 42.02
CA ARG A 20 -18.72 -52.02 41.02
C ARG A 20 -17.67 -53.04 40.54
N GLN A 21 -17.03 -53.75 41.45
CA GLN A 21 -16.03 -54.77 41.12
C GLN A 21 -16.66 -55.95 40.36
N ARG A 22 -17.86 -56.39 40.75
CA ARG A 22 -18.60 -57.44 40.03
C ARG A 22 -19.00 -57.01 38.64
N ALA A 23 -19.47 -55.78 38.46
CA ALA A 23 -19.77 -55.22 37.14
C ALA A 23 -18.54 -55.22 36.22
N ARG A 24 -17.38 -54.81 36.74
CA ARG A 24 -16.09 -54.82 36.01
C ARG A 24 -15.67 -56.24 35.62
N SER A 25 -15.73 -57.17 36.57
CA SER A 25 -15.31 -58.57 36.38
C SER A 25 -16.21 -59.31 35.40
N ILE A 26 -17.53 -59.05 35.45
CA ILE A 26 -18.47 -59.59 34.48
C ILE A 26 -18.20 -59.01 33.09
N ALA A 27 -17.98 -57.69 32.98
CA ALA A 27 -17.65 -57.07 31.69
C ALA A 27 -16.36 -57.64 31.08
N ASP A 28 -15.33 -57.91 31.89
CA ASP A 28 -14.11 -58.57 31.44
C ASP A 28 -14.39 -60.00 30.90
N LEU A 29 -15.16 -60.80 31.65
CA LEU A 29 -15.56 -62.15 31.23
C LEU A 29 -16.46 -62.16 29.98
N LEU A 30 -17.16 -61.05 29.71
CA LEU A 30 -17.98 -60.85 28.51
C LEU A 30 -17.19 -60.21 27.35
N GLY A 31 -15.89 -59.98 27.51
CA GLY A 31 -14.99 -59.54 26.43
C GLY A 31 -14.96 -58.03 26.17
N PHE A 32 -15.37 -57.19 27.13
CA PHE A 32 -15.25 -55.74 27.02
C PHE A 32 -13.80 -55.26 27.17
N ASP A 33 -13.44 -54.20 26.45
CA ASP A 33 -12.17 -53.48 26.60
C ASP A 33 -12.11 -52.70 27.93
N ASN A 34 -10.91 -52.23 28.32
CA ASN A 34 -10.72 -51.50 29.58
C ASN A 34 -11.66 -50.29 29.74
N ASN A 35 -11.97 -49.60 28.63
CA ASN A 35 -12.92 -48.48 28.63
C ASN A 35 -14.35 -48.98 28.87
N GLY A 36 -14.79 -50.03 28.17
CA GLY A 36 -16.09 -50.65 28.37
C GLY A 36 -16.31 -51.19 29.78
N GLN A 37 -15.31 -51.84 30.35
CA GLN A 37 -15.30 -52.30 31.74
C GLN A 37 -15.46 -51.14 32.73
N THR A 38 -14.68 -50.06 32.54
CA THR A 38 -14.71 -48.87 33.41
C THR A 38 -16.06 -48.18 33.34
N ARG A 39 -16.64 -48.00 32.14
CA ARG A 39 -17.95 -47.38 31.98
C ARG A 39 -19.05 -48.15 32.71
N MET A 40 -19.08 -49.48 32.55
CA MET A 40 -20.06 -50.34 33.21
C MET A 40 -19.92 -50.29 34.73
N ALA A 41 -18.69 -50.40 35.24
CA ALA A 41 -18.40 -50.31 36.67
C ALA A 41 -18.83 -48.95 37.27
N THR A 42 -18.51 -47.85 36.60
CA THR A 42 -18.88 -46.49 37.06
C THR A 42 -20.39 -46.30 37.08
N ALA A 43 -21.11 -46.67 36.00
CA ALA A 43 -22.56 -46.50 35.95
C ALA A 43 -23.28 -47.33 37.02
N VAL A 44 -22.88 -48.60 37.23
CA VAL A 44 -23.43 -49.44 38.29
C VAL A 44 -23.16 -48.84 39.66
N SER A 45 -21.95 -48.32 39.90
CA SER A 45 -21.58 -47.70 41.18
C SER A 45 -22.40 -46.45 41.49
N GLU A 46 -22.65 -45.59 40.49
CA GLU A 46 -23.46 -44.37 40.66
C GLU A 46 -24.92 -44.70 41.00
N ILE A 47 -25.52 -45.67 40.31
CA ILE A 47 -26.91 -46.06 40.56
C ILE A 47 -27.05 -46.84 41.87
N ALA A 48 -26.11 -47.72 42.21
CA ALA A 48 -26.09 -48.43 43.48
C ALA A 48 -25.91 -47.46 44.67
N ARG A 49 -25.09 -46.41 44.50
CA ARG A 49 -24.94 -45.33 45.49
C ARG A 49 -26.26 -44.59 45.71
N ASN A 50 -27.01 -44.31 44.65
CA ASN A 50 -28.33 -43.70 44.79
C ASN A 50 -29.31 -44.60 45.56
N ALA A 51 -29.37 -45.90 45.23
CA ALA A 51 -30.20 -46.85 45.96
C ALA A 51 -29.83 -46.91 47.46
N PHE A 52 -28.54 -46.87 47.79
CA PHE A 52 -28.09 -46.86 49.19
C PHE A 52 -28.44 -45.55 49.92
N LEU A 53 -28.08 -44.39 49.36
CA LEU A 53 -28.23 -43.09 50.02
C LEU A 53 -29.69 -42.65 50.17
N TYR A 54 -30.55 -42.93 49.18
CA TYR A 54 -31.92 -42.43 49.15
C TYR A 54 -32.96 -43.42 49.65
N ALA A 55 -32.70 -44.72 49.51
CA ALA A 55 -33.65 -45.77 49.90
C ALA A 55 -33.15 -46.63 51.07
N MET A 56 -31.99 -46.31 51.65
CA MET A 56 -31.34 -47.05 52.73
C MET A 56 -31.09 -48.53 52.39
N GLY A 57 -30.91 -48.83 51.11
CA GLY A 57 -30.57 -50.17 50.62
C GLY A 57 -31.26 -50.55 49.32
N GLY A 58 -30.77 -51.62 48.72
CA GLY A 58 -31.28 -52.11 47.45
C GLY A 58 -30.60 -53.41 47.01
N GLU A 59 -30.73 -53.73 45.73
CA GLU A 59 -30.09 -54.88 45.11
C GLU A 59 -29.65 -54.55 43.69
N VAL A 60 -28.52 -55.12 43.28
CA VAL A 60 -28.01 -55.09 41.90
C VAL A 60 -28.07 -56.50 41.35
N GLU A 61 -28.83 -56.70 40.29
CA GLU A 61 -28.97 -57.95 39.57
C GLU A 61 -28.33 -57.81 38.18
N PHE A 62 -27.32 -58.63 37.89
CA PHE A 62 -26.63 -58.66 36.61
C PHE A 62 -27.27 -59.70 35.70
N LEU A 63 -27.59 -59.33 34.47
CA LEU A 63 -28.29 -60.17 33.49
C LEU A 63 -27.65 -60.08 32.10
N VAL A 64 -27.85 -61.11 31.28
CA VAL A 64 -27.50 -61.09 29.84
C VAL A 64 -28.73 -61.42 29.01
N GLU A 65 -28.94 -60.72 27.90
CA GLU A 65 -30.00 -61.08 26.96
C GLU A 65 -29.66 -62.32 26.13
N GLU A 66 -30.54 -63.30 26.19
CA GLU A 66 -30.62 -64.45 25.31
C GLU A 66 -31.41 -64.05 24.05
N ARG A 67 -30.71 -63.40 23.12
CA ARG A 67 -31.14 -63.03 21.76
C ARG A 67 -29.98 -63.24 20.78
N ASP A 68 -30.29 -63.33 19.49
CA ASP A 68 -29.27 -63.20 18.44
C ASP A 68 -28.59 -61.83 18.51
N ARG A 69 -27.36 -61.73 18.01
CA ARG A 69 -26.50 -60.54 18.16
C ARG A 69 -27.22 -59.23 17.77
N PRO A 70 -27.01 -58.12 18.48
CA PRO A 70 -26.12 -57.96 19.64
C PRO A 70 -26.79 -58.38 20.97
N GLN A 71 -26.08 -59.18 21.77
CA GLN A 71 -26.50 -59.45 23.15
C GLN A 71 -26.21 -58.24 24.04
N LEU A 72 -27.10 -57.97 25.00
CA LEU A 72 -26.92 -56.91 25.98
C LEU A 72 -26.45 -57.49 27.31
N PHE A 73 -25.42 -56.89 27.90
CA PHE A 73 -25.09 -57.04 29.31
C PHE A 73 -25.86 -55.97 30.09
N LEU A 74 -26.74 -56.40 31.00
CA LEU A 74 -27.65 -55.55 31.76
C LEU A 74 -27.33 -55.61 33.25
N ALA A 75 -27.48 -54.49 33.94
CA ALA A 75 -27.56 -54.41 35.39
C ALA A 75 -28.91 -53.79 35.75
N ARG A 76 -29.69 -54.51 36.55
CA ARG A 76 -30.97 -54.07 37.12
C ARG A 76 -30.77 -53.75 38.59
N ILE A 77 -30.91 -52.49 38.94
CA ILE A 77 -30.80 -51.99 40.31
C ILE A 77 -32.21 -51.69 40.82
N ARG A 78 -32.56 -52.24 41.98
CA ARG A 78 -33.88 -52.05 42.62
C ARG A 78 -33.73 -51.61 44.06
N ASP A 79 -34.55 -50.65 44.46
CA ASP A 79 -34.70 -50.22 45.85
C ASP A 79 -36.17 -50.22 46.30
N ARG A 80 -36.40 -49.98 47.59
CA ARG A 80 -37.74 -49.87 48.21
C ARG A 80 -37.94 -48.49 48.85
N GLY A 81 -37.28 -47.47 48.32
CA GLY A 81 -37.33 -46.11 48.85
C GLY A 81 -38.62 -45.38 48.49
N PRO A 82 -38.73 -44.09 48.85
CA PRO A 82 -39.92 -43.28 48.58
C PRO A 82 -40.13 -42.93 47.08
N GLY A 83 -39.24 -43.39 46.20
CA GLY A 83 -39.19 -42.97 44.80
C GLY A 83 -38.49 -41.63 44.59
N ILE A 84 -38.27 -41.26 43.34
CA ILE A 84 -37.62 -40.03 42.89
C ILE A 84 -38.72 -39.05 42.48
N ALA A 85 -38.89 -37.98 43.26
CA ALA A 85 -39.76 -36.87 42.89
C ALA A 85 -39.25 -36.18 41.62
N ASP A 86 -40.16 -35.75 40.74
CA ASP A 86 -39.85 -35.03 39.51
C ASP A 86 -38.81 -35.72 38.60
N LEU A 87 -38.90 -37.05 38.47
CA LEU A 87 -38.02 -37.89 37.64
C LEU A 87 -37.80 -37.33 36.21
N ALA A 88 -38.84 -36.75 35.60
CA ALA A 88 -38.75 -36.13 34.27
C ALA A 88 -37.76 -34.95 34.25
N ALA A 89 -37.81 -34.07 35.26
CA ALA A 89 -36.91 -32.93 35.37
C ALA A 89 -35.45 -33.37 35.64
N VAL A 90 -35.25 -34.46 36.38
CA VAL A 90 -33.92 -35.07 36.61
C VAL A 90 -33.33 -35.62 35.32
N LEU A 91 -34.13 -36.34 34.52
CA LEU A 91 -33.67 -36.94 33.26
C LEU A 91 -33.37 -35.92 32.17
N GLU A 92 -34.02 -34.76 32.20
CA GLU A 92 -33.79 -33.63 31.30
C GLU A 92 -32.66 -32.71 31.77
N GLY A 93 -32.08 -32.96 32.95
CA GLY A 93 -31.04 -32.13 33.54
C GLY A 93 -31.51 -30.75 34.02
N ARG A 94 -32.83 -30.57 34.17
CA ARG A 94 -33.46 -29.32 34.65
C ARG A 94 -33.60 -29.26 36.17
N TYR A 95 -33.42 -30.40 36.85
CA TYR A 95 -33.46 -30.49 38.30
C TYR A 95 -32.13 -30.03 38.94
N GLN A 96 -32.16 -28.94 39.70
CA GLN A 96 -31.05 -28.49 40.52
C GLN A 96 -31.22 -29.01 41.95
N SER A 97 -30.44 -30.01 42.31
CA SER A 97 -30.41 -30.53 43.68
C SER A 97 -29.70 -29.55 44.61
N PRO A 98 -30.30 -29.14 45.76
CA PRO A 98 -29.66 -28.24 46.73
C PRO A 98 -28.42 -28.85 47.41
N THR A 99 -28.16 -30.15 47.25
CA THR A 99 -26.99 -30.86 47.80
C THR A 99 -25.97 -31.30 46.74
N GLY A 100 -26.17 -30.94 45.46
CA GLY A 100 -25.33 -31.39 44.35
C GLY A 100 -25.53 -32.87 43.95
N MET A 101 -26.37 -33.62 44.67
CA MET A 101 -26.67 -35.02 44.38
C MET A 101 -27.85 -35.14 43.41
N GLY A 102 -27.57 -35.57 42.19
CA GLY A 102 -28.52 -35.69 41.06
C GLY A 102 -27.80 -35.89 39.71
N ILE A 103 -26.51 -35.59 39.66
CA ILE A 103 -25.63 -35.71 38.47
C ILE A 103 -25.34 -37.19 38.12
N GLY A 104 -25.32 -38.09 39.11
CA GLY A 104 -24.95 -39.50 38.92
C GLY A 104 -25.86 -40.29 37.99
N ILE A 105 -27.17 -40.03 38.00
CA ILE A 105 -28.15 -40.72 37.12
C ILE A 105 -27.95 -40.31 35.65
N ILE A 106 -27.73 -39.02 35.41
CA ILE A 106 -27.47 -38.47 34.06
C ILE A 106 -26.12 -38.98 33.54
N GLY A 107 -25.10 -38.99 34.40
CA GLY A 107 -23.79 -39.56 34.10
C GLY A 107 -23.89 -41.04 33.72
N ALA A 108 -24.58 -41.85 34.53
CA ALA A 108 -24.81 -43.26 34.24
C ALA A 108 -25.54 -43.47 32.90
N ARG A 109 -26.57 -42.67 32.60
CA ARG A 109 -27.30 -42.73 31.31
C ARG A 109 -26.39 -42.46 30.10
N ARG A 110 -25.47 -41.48 30.20
CA ARG A 110 -24.54 -41.14 29.11
C ARG A 110 -23.49 -42.22 28.84
N LEU A 111 -23.16 -43.03 29.83
CA LEU A 111 -22.13 -44.06 29.71
C LEU A 111 -22.64 -45.38 29.11
N MET A 112 -23.96 -45.53 28.94
CA MET A 112 -24.64 -46.80 28.63
C MET A 112 -25.33 -46.78 27.26
N ASP A 113 -25.44 -47.95 26.62
CA ASP A 113 -26.15 -48.10 25.34
C ASP A 113 -27.67 -48.26 25.55
N TYR A 114 -28.06 -48.79 26.70
CA TYR A 114 -29.44 -48.94 27.14
C TYR A 114 -29.60 -48.37 28.55
N PHE A 115 -30.64 -47.59 28.78
CA PHE A 115 -30.96 -47.03 30.09
C PHE A 115 -32.47 -46.82 30.21
N HIS A 116 -33.06 -47.40 31.26
CA HIS A 116 -34.46 -47.28 31.61
C HIS A 116 -34.60 -47.09 33.11
N ILE A 117 -35.49 -46.20 33.54
CA ILE A 117 -35.73 -45.92 34.95
C ILE A 117 -37.23 -45.79 35.20
N GLU A 118 -37.71 -46.51 36.19
CA GLU A 118 -39.07 -46.45 36.70
C GLU A 118 -39.00 -46.14 38.18
N SER A 119 -39.70 -45.09 38.61
CA SER A 119 -39.72 -44.69 40.01
C SER A 119 -41.15 -44.42 40.46
N ALA A 120 -41.52 -45.02 41.59
CA ALA A 120 -42.83 -44.87 42.21
C ALA A 120 -42.68 -44.82 43.74
N ALA A 121 -43.77 -44.52 44.45
CA ALA A 121 -43.79 -44.46 45.91
C ALA A 121 -43.39 -45.79 46.62
N ALA A 122 -43.35 -46.90 45.86
CA ALA A 122 -42.94 -48.21 46.36
C ALA A 122 -41.44 -48.54 46.08
N GLY A 123 -40.69 -47.63 45.45
CA GLY A 123 -39.26 -47.80 45.14
C GLY A 123 -38.89 -47.42 43.71
N THR A 124 -37.59 -47.43 43.42
CA THR A 124 -37.03 -47.18 42.09
C THR A 124 -36.39 -48.42 41.49
N THR A 125 -36.63 -48.63 40.20
CA THR A 125 -35.97 -49.66 39.38
C THR A 125 -35.22 -48.98 38.24
N VAL A 126 -33.91 -49.24 38.16
CA VAL A 126 -33.05 -48.75 37.07
C VAL A 126 -32.48 -49.94 36.32
N ILE A 127 -32.63 -49.97 35.00
CA ILE A 127 -32.01 -50.97 34.12
C ILE A 127 -31.05 -50.24 33.21
N LEU A 128 -29.77 -50.58 33.32
CA LEU A 128 -28.72 -50.04 32.46
C LEU A 128 -28.00 -51.18 31.74
N GLY A 129 -27.51 -50.92 30.53
CA GLY A 129 -26.86 -51.97 29.75
C GLY A 129 -25.96 -51.49 28.64
N ARG A 130 -25.09 -52.40 28.20
CA ARG A 130 -24.22 -52.21 27.05
C ARG A 130 -24.27 -53.39 26.10
N LYS A 131 -24.03 -53.11 24.82
CA LYS A 131 -23.89 -54.14 23.78
C LYS A 131 -22.59 -54.89 24.01
N ILE A 132 -22.69 -56.21 24.14
CA ILE A 132 -21.53 -57.09 24.21
C ILE A 132 -20.76 -56.97 22.88
N PRO A 133 -19.43 -56.81 22.89
CA PRO A 133 -18.65 -56.64 21.67
C PRO A 133 -18.92 -57.76 20.66
N PRO A 134 -19.03 -57.46 19.35
CA PRO A 134 -19.37 -58.45 18.32
C PRO A 134 -18.31 -59.54 18.15
N GLN A 135 -17.10 -59.32 18.68
CA GLN A 135 -16.01 -60.29 18.66
C GLN A 135 -16.11 -61.31 19.80
N ALA A 136 -16.91 -61.04 20.84
CA ALA A 136 -17.09 -61.96 21.96
C ALA A 136 -17.96 -63.17 21.57
N PRO A 137 -17.73 -64.36 22.18
CA PRO A 137 -18.56 -65.53 21.99
C PRO A 137 -20.02 -65.28 22.41
N LEU A 138 -20.96 -65.97 21.74
CA LEU A 138 -22.38 -65.86 22.08
C LEU A 138 -22.62 -66.50 23.46
N VAL A 139 -23.18 -65.71 24.38
CA VAL A 139 -23.39 -66.10 25.78
C VAL A 139 -24.65 -66.95 25.85
N THR A 140 -24.47 -68.26 26.02
CA THR A 140 -25.56 -69.24 26.20
C THR A 140 -25.84 -69.50 27.68
N THR A 141 -26.95 -70.18 27.99
CA THR A 141 -27.31 -70.59 29.36
C THR A 141 -26.17 -71.33 30.08
N GLY A 142 -25.42 -72.19 29.37
CA GLY A 142 -24.26 -72.90 29.91
C GLY A 142 -23.07 -71.98 30.20
N ALA A 143 -22.83 -70.97 29.35
CA ALA A 143 -21.78 -69.97 29.57
C ALA A 143 -22.09 -69.07 30.77
N VAL A 144 -23.37 -68.70 30.98
CA VAL A 144 -23.83 -67.95 32.15
C VAL A 144 -23.53 -68.71 33.45
N ALA A 145 -23.81 -70.01 33.50
CA ALA A 145 -23.52 -70.84 34.67
C ALA A 145 -22.01 -70.89 34.98
N ALA A 146 -21.16 -71.03 33.96
CA ALA A 146 -19.71 -71.03 34.12
C ALA A 146 -19.16 -69.68 34.60
N ILE A 147 -19.70 -68.57 34.07
CA ILE A 147 -19.35 -67.22 34.52
C ILE A 147 -19.75 -67.02 35.99
N ALA A 148 -20.98 -67.43 36.37
CA ALA A 148 -21.46 -67.33 37.75
C ALA A 148 -20.57 -68.11 38.73
N GLU A 149 -20.17 -69.34 38.38
CA GLU A 149 -19.27 -70.14 39.21
C GLU A 149 -17.89 -69.50 39.36
N ARG A 150 -17.33 -68.95 38.27
CA ARG A 150 -16.03 -68.25 38.29
C ARG A 150 -16.07 -67.00 39.16
N LEU A 151 -17.19 -66.27 39.17
CA LEU A 151 -17.38 -65.10 40.02
C LEU A 151 -17.46 -65.49 41.50
N ILE A 152 -18.14 -66.57 41.85
CA ILE A 152 -18.21 -67.05 43.24
C ILE A 152 -16.82 -67.42 43.76
N ARG A 153 -15.95 -68.00 42.91
CA ARG A 153 -14.58 -68.36 43.27
C ARG A 153 -13.61 -67.17 43.33
N GLN A 154 -13.94 -66.03 42.74
CA GLN A 154 -13.12 -64.83 42.82
C GLN A 154 -13.35 -64.10 44.15
N THR A 155 -12.33 -64.09 45.00
CA THR A 155 -12.22 -63.19 46.15
C THR A 155 -12.15 -61.73 45.67
N PRO A 156 -12.78 -60.77 46.38
CA PRO A 156 -12.68 -59.35 46.03
C PRO A 156 -11.21 -58.90 46.06
N ARG A 157 -10.74 -58.20 45.02
CA ARG A 157 -9.41 -57.57 45.01
C ARG A 157 -9.33 -56.53 46.13
N ASN A 158 -8.22 -56.52 46.85
CA ASN A 158 -7.96 -55.62 47.97
C ASN A 158 -7.91 -54.16 47.47
N PRO A 159 -8.65 -53.21 48.07
CA PRO A 159 -8.62 -51.79 47.72
C PRO A 159 -7.21 -51.18 47.62
N PHE A 160 -6.25 -51.72 48.35
CA PHE A 160 -4.86 -51.27 48.33
C PHE A 160 -4.15 -51.48 46.98
N GLU A 161 -4.44 -52.58 46.27
CA GLU A 161 -3.80 -52.89 44.99
C GLU A 161 -4.24 -51.93 43.87
N GLU A 162 -5.50 -51.47 43.90
CA GLU A 162 -6.04 -50.55 42.91
C GLU A 162 -5.44 -49.14 43.05
N VAL A 163 -5.22 -48.68 44.29
CA VAL A 163 -4.53 -47.42 44.58
C VAL A 163 -3.06 -47.47 44.14
N GLN A 164 -2.37 -48.60 44.35
CA GLN A 164 -0.99 -48.74 43.88
C GLN A 164 -0.89 -48.67 42.35
N GLN A 165 -1.83 -49.26 41.62
CA GLN A 165 -1.84 -49.22 40.17
C GLN A 165 -2.06 -47.79 39.64
N GLN A 166 -3.00 -47.03 40.24
CA GLN A 166 -3.22 -45.63 39.88
C GLN A 166 -1.98 -44.75 40.12
N ASN A 167 -1.29 -44.94 41.24
CA ASN A 167 -0.06 -44.19 41.53
C ASN A 167 1.04 -44.47 40.50
N GLN A 168 1.17 -45.71 40.01
CA GLN A 168 2.15 -46.04 38.96
C GLN A 168 1.80 -45.40 37.62
N GLU A 169 0.53 -45.35 37.24
CA GLU A 169 0.08 -44.66 36.02
C GLU A 169 0.33 -43.15 36.09
N LEU A 170 0.04 -42.54 37.24
CA LEU A 170 0.28 -41.11 37.46
C LEU A 170 1.77 -40.76 37.36
N LEU A 171 2.64 -41.58 37.95
CA LEU A 171 4.09 -41.38 37.88
C LEU A 171 4.61 -41.44 36.44
N ARG A 172 4.07 -42.34 35.61
CA ARG A 172 4.43 -42.41 34.17
C ARG A 172 3.98 -41.16 33.42
N ALA A 173 2.74 -40.70 33.66
CA ALA A 173 2.22 -39.50 33.01
C ALA A 173 3.03 -38.24 33.41
N MET A 174 3.44 -38.13 34.68
CA MET A 174 4.29 -37.04 35.14
C MET A 174 5.68 -37.06 34.49
N GLN A 175 6.26 -38.24 34.31
CA GLN A 175 7.55 -38.41 33.64
C GLN A 175 7.47 -37.95 32.16
N GLU A 176 6.45 -38.38 31.43
CA GLU A 176 6.23 -38.01 30.02
C GLU A 176 5.98 -36.51 29.86
N LEU A 177 5.21 -35.90 30.76
CA LEU A 177 4.98 -34.45 30.78
C LEU A 177 6.28 -33.67 31.00
N LYS A 178 7.15 -34.16 31.88
CA LYS A 178 8.43 -33.52 32.17
C LYS A 178 9.36 -33.59 30.95
N GLU A 179 9.45 -34.75 30.30
CA GLU A 179 10.26 -34.92 29.07
C GLU A 179 9.77 -33.97 27.96
N ARG A 180 8.45 -33.87 27.76
CA ARG A 180 7.84 -32.90 26.81
C ARG A 180 8.18 -31.45 27.16
N GLN A 181 8.20 -31.10 28.44
CA GLN A 181 8.52 -29.76 28.90
C GLN A 181 9.98 -29.40 28.61
N ASP A 182 10.90 -30.33 28.88
CA ASP A 182 12.33 -30.14 28.63
C ASP A 182 12.62 -29.99 27.10
N GLU A 183 11.92 -30.76 26.26
CA GLU A 183 12.00 -30.62 24.79
C GLU A 183 11.50 -29.25 24.31
N LEU A 184 10.36 -28.78 24.83
CA LEU A 184 9.82 -27.46 24.48
C LEU A 184 10.75 -26.33 24.89
N GLU A 185 11.36 -26.41 26.08
CA GLU A 185 12.32 -25.41 26.52
C GLU A 185 13.56 -25.35 25.60
N THR A 186 14.02 -26.51 25.15
CA THR A 186 15.15 -26.60 24.22
C THR A 186 14.80 -25.98 22.86
N LEU A 187 13.64 -26.35 22.30
CA LEU A 187 13.18 -25.81 21.01
C LEU A 187 12.96 -24.30 21.08
N ASN A 188 12.43 -23.79 22.19
CA ASN A 188 12.16 -22.37 22.34
C ASN A 188 13.47 -21.56 22.38
N ARG A 189 14.53 -22.09 23.01
CA ARG A 189 15.87 -21.48 22.96
C ARG A 189 16.44 -21.45 21.54
N GLU A 190 16.34 -22.55 20.80
CA GLU A 190 16.78 -22.59 19.39
C GLU A 190 16.00 -21.59 18.51
N LEU A 191 14.71 -21.42 18.77
CA LEU A 191 13.87 -20.45 18.06
C LEU A 191 14.27 -19.01 18.39
N GLU A 192 14.56 -18.71 19.66
CA GLU A 192 15.06 -17.40 20.09
C GLU A 192 16.40 -17.06 19.44
N ASP A 193 17.33 -18.01 19.39
CA ASP A 193 18.63 -17.83 18.73
C ASP A 193 18.48 -17.62 17.22
N THR A 194 17.58 -18.38 16.57
CA THR A 194 17.28 -18.21 15.15
C THR A 194 16.66 -16.84 14.88
N ASN A 195 15.71 -16.40 15.71
CA ASN A 195 15.08 -15.08 15.58
C ASN A 195 16.11 -13.96 15.74
N ARG A 196 17.04 -14.07 16.70
CA ARG A 196 18.16 -13.12 16.85
C ARG A 196 19.04 -13.08 15.59
N GLY A 197 19.35 -14.23 15.01
CA GLY A 197 20.10 -14.32 13.76
C GLY A 197 19.39 -13.65 12.58
N VAL A 198 18.08 -13.88 12.46
CA VAL A 198 17.25 -13.27 11.42
C VAL A 198 17.20 -11.74 11.57
N VAL A 199 16.99 -11.23 12.78
CA VAL A 199 16.98 -9.78 13.03
C VAL A 199 18.33 -9.13 12.71
N ALA A 200 19.44 -9.79 13.03
CA ALA A 200 20.78 -9.31 12.67
C ALA A 200 20.99 -9.26 11.15
N LEU A 201 20.53 -10.28 10.42
CA LEU A 201 20.57 -10.31 8.95
C LEU A 201 19.73 -9.20 8.33
N TYR A 202 18.53 -8.92 8.87
CA TYR A 202 17.70 -7.80 8.40
C TYR A 202 18.39 -6.45 8.61
N ALA A 203 19.04 -6.25 9.75
CA ALA A 203 19.79 -5.03 10.01
C ALA A 203 20.98 -4.86 9.04
N GLU A 204 21.73 -5.92 8.75
CA GLU A 204 22.83 -5.89 7.77
C GLU A 204 22.33 -5.60 6.35
N LEU A 205 21.18 -6.19 5.98
CA LEU A 205 20.56 -5.96 4.67
C LEU A 205 20.13 -4.50 4.51
N ASP A 206 19.50 -3.94 5.54
CA ASP A 206 19.04 -2.55 5.56
C ASP A 206 20.22 -1.56 5.50
N GLU A 207 21.32 -1.87 6.20
CA GLU A 207 22.56 -1.09 6.13
C GLU A 207 23.16 -1.13 4.71
N LYS A 208 23.23 -2.30 4.07
CA LYS A 208 23.73 -2.43 2.69
C LYS A 208 22.83 -1.68 1.70
N ALA A 209 21.51 -1.76 1.86
CA ALA A 209 20.56 -1.02 1.03
C ALA A 209 20.75 0.50 1.18
N ALA A 210 20.90 1.00 2.42
CA ALA A 210 21.18 2.39 2.70
C ALA A 210 22.52 2.84 2.08
N HIS A 211 23.57 2.02 2.15
CA HIS A 211 24.87 2.32 1.55
C HIS A 211 24.79 2.42 0.02
N LEU A 212 24.08 1.49 -0.64
CA LEU A 212 23.85 1.53 -2.09
C LEU A 212 23.07 2.77 -2.53
N ASN A 213 22.02 3.12 -1.79
CA ASN A 213 21.23 4.33 -2.07
C ASN A 213 22.08 5.61 -1.94
N ARG A 214 22.91 5.71 -0.89
CA ARG A 214 23.85 6.84 -0.74
C ARG A 214 24.87 6.88 -1.88
N ALA A 215 25.39 5.74 -2.32
CA ALA A 215 26.33 5.69 -3.44
C ALA A 215 25.67 6.16 -4.75
N ASN A 216 24.42 5.76 -5.01
CA ASN A 216 23.64 6.23 -6.16
C ASN A 216 23.35 7.73 -6.09
N GLU A 217 22.99 8.26 -4.91
CA GLU A 217 22.81 9.70 -4.74
C GLU A 217 24.10 10.49 -5.01
N LEU A 218 25.23 10.02 -4.48
CA LEU A 218 26.54 10.66 -4.72
C LEU A 218 26.92 10.61 -6.20
N LYS A 219 26.71 9.48 -6.89
CA LYS A 219 26.88 9.35 -8.34
C LYS A 219 26.02 10.36 -9.09
N ALA A 220 24.74 10.50 -8.72
CA ALA A 220 23.83 11.44 -9.36
C ALA A 220 24.20 12.90 -9.11
N ARG A 221 24.59 13.27 -7.88
CA ARG A 221 25.06 14.63 -7.54
C ARG A 221 26.35 14.96 -8.28
N PHE A 222 27.30 14.02 -8.34
CA PHE A 222 28.55 14.18 -9.09
C PHE A 222 28.29 14.45 -10.57
N LEU A 223 27.42 13.65 -11.21
CA LEU A 223 27.07 13.84 -12.62
C LEU A 223 26.38 15.19 -12.87
N SER A 224 25.46 15.60 -11.98
CA SER A 224 24.80 16.91 -12.08
C SER A 224 25.77 18.08 -11.90
N TYR A 225 26.72 17.99 -10.96
CA TYR A 225 27.75 19.00 -10.76
C TYR A 225 28.69 19.08 -11.98
N MET A 226 29.18 17.93 -12.46
CA MET A 226 30.02 17.85 -13.65
C MET A 226 29.33 18.39 -14.90
N SER A 227 28.00 18.28 -15.02
CA SER A 227 27.25 18.92 -16.11
C SER A 227 27.52 20.42 -16.19
N HIS A 228 27.46 21.11 -15.05
CA HIS A 228 27.52 22.55 -15.00
C HIS A 228 28.94 23.03 -15.30
N GLU A 229 29.93 22.33 -14.72
CA GLU A 229 31.35 22.56 -14.93
C GLU A 229 31.78 22.29 -16.37
N LEU A 230 31.14 21.34 -17.07
CA LEU A 230 31.40 21.08 -18.49
C LEU A 230 30.64 22.03 -19.41
N ARG A 231 29.39 22.39 -19.09
CA ARG A 231 28.55 23.23 -19.95
C ARG A 231 29.06 24.66 -20.05
N THR A 232 29.56 25.23 -18.95
CA THR A 232 30.07 26.60 -18.89
C THR A 232 31.22 26.85 -19.89
N PRO A 233 32.33 26.10 -19.88
CA PRO A 233 33.40 26.27 -20.86
C PRO A 233 32.96 25.93 -22.29
N LEU A 234 32.06 24.96 -22.47
CA LEU A 234 31.49 24.61 -23.77
C LEU A 234 30.68 25.76 -24.40
N ASN A 235 29.83 26.42 -23.60
CA ASN A 235 29.05 27.57 -24.06
C ASN A 235 29.95 28.74 -24.44
N SER A 236 31.05 28.96 -23.73
CA SER A 236 32.05 29.96 -24.10
C SER A 236 32.75 29.64 -25.42
N ILE A 237 33.14 28.39 -25.65
CA ILE A 237 33.74 27.95 -26.94
C ILE A 237 32.74 28.12 -28.09
N LEU A 238 31.48 27.74 -27.87
CA LEU A 238 30.40 27.90 -28.86
C LEU A 238 30.09 29.37 -29.14
N GLY A 239 30.04 30.21 -28.10
CA GLY A 239 29.82 31.64 -28.23
C GLY A 239 30.94 32.33 -29.01
N LEU A 240 32.19 32.09 -28.63
CA LEU A 240 33.37 32.67 -29.30
C LEU A 240 33.51 32.19 -30.74
N SER A 241 33.33 30.89 -31.00
CA SER A 241 33.36 30.37 -32.38
C SER A 241 32.25 30.96 -33.25
N ARG A 242 31.06 31.22 -32.67
CA ARG A 242 29.97 31.88 -33.38
C ARG A 242 30.27 33.34 -33.71
N VAL A 243 30.82 34.10 -32.76
CA VAL A 243 31.26 35.49 -32.97
C VAL A 243 32.29 35.58 -34.11
N LEU A 244 33.22 34.62 -34.18
CA LEU A 244 34.21 34.52 -35.25
C LEU A 244 33.56 34.17 -36.61
N ILE A 245 32.63 33.21 -36.65
CA ILE A 245 31.91 32.83 -37.88
C ILE A 245 31.01 33.96 -38.39
N GLU A 246 30.38 34.71 -37.49
CA GLU A 246 29.53 35.87 -37.80
C GLU A 246 30.36 37.13 -38.16
N ARG A 247 31.69 37.02 -38.16
CA ARG A 247 32.66 38.06 -38.58
C ARG A 247 32.53 39.37 -37.80
N VAL A 248 32.15 39.28 -36.53
CA VAL A 248 31.91 40.44 -35.65
C VAL A 248 33.22 41.18 -35.32
N ASP A 249 34.32 40.43 -35.13
CA ASP A 249 35.65 40.97 -34.78
C ASP A 249 36.62 41.03 -35.98
N GLY A 250 36.09 41.05 -37.21
CA GLY A 250 36.86 41.12 -38.45
C GLY A 250 36.69 39.90 -39.36
N ASP A 251 37.22 39.99 -40.58
CA ASP A 251 37.12 38.93 -41.58
C ASP A 251 38.07 37.76 -41.28
N LEU A 252 37.57 36.53 -41.47
CA LEU A 252 38.36 35.31 -41.45
C LEU A 252 38.87 34.98 -42.86
N THR A 253 40.10 34.46 -42.95
CA THR A 253 40.56 33.77 -44.17
C THR A 253 39.80 32.46 -44.36
N GLU A 254 39.72 31.94 -45.59
CA GLU A 254 39.02 30.66 -45.87
C GLU A 254 39.50 29.49 -45.00
N GLU A 255 40.80 29.46 -44.69
CA GLU A 255 41.37 28.39 -43.87
C GLU A 255 41.06 28.58 -42.37
N GLN A 256 41.00 29.83 -41.89
CA GLN A 256 40.55 30.14 -40.53
C GLN A 256 39.06 29.84 -40.37
N GLU A 257 38.23 30.14 -41.37
CA GLU A 257 36.79 29.84 -41.34
C GLU A 257 36.55 28.32 -41.19
N LYS A 258 37.28 27.49 -41.96
CA LYS A 258 37.25 26.03 -41.80
C LYS A 258 37.69 25.58 -40.40
N GLN A 259 38.75 26.17 -39.85
CA GLN A 259 39.24 25.82 -38.51
C GLN A 259 38.21 26.15 -37.43
N VAL A 260 37.56 27.31 -37.51
CA VAL A 260 36.52 27.72 -36.56
C VAL A 260 35.27 26.82 -36.70
N ASP A 261 34.90 26.43 -37.92
CA ASP A 261 33.83 25.46 -38.16
C ASP A 261 34.16 24.08 -37.56
N PHE A 262 35.41 23.61 -37.65
CA PHE A 262 35.83 22.37 -36.98
C PHE A 262 35.76 22.48 -35.45
N ILE A 263 36.20 23.60 -34.86
CA ILE A 263 36.09 23.86 -33.42
C ILE A 263 34.62 23.87 -32.98
N GLN A 264 33.75 24.56 -33.73
CA GLN A 264 32.33 24.65 -33.43
C GLN A 264 31.66 23.28 -33.51
N LYS A 265 31.93 22.50 -34.55
CA LYS A 265 31.42 21.13 -34.69
C LYS A 265 31.89 20.21 -33.55
N ALA A 266 33.16 20.30 -33.15
CA ALA A 266 33.69 19.54 -32.03
C ALA A 266 33.00 19.90 -30.70
N ALA A 267 32.81 21.21 -30.44
CA ALA A 267 32.13 21.71 -29.25
C ALA A 267 30.64 21.31 -29.22
N LEU A 268 29.93 21.39 -30.35
CA LEU A 268 28.53 20.94 -30.45
C LEU A 268 28.41 19.44 -30.15
N ASN A 269 29.30 18.61 -30.71
CA ASN A 269 29.31 17.17 -30.46
C ASN A 269 29.59 16.83 -28.99
N LEU A 270 30.54 17.53 -28.36
CA LEU A 270 30.84 17.33 -26.95
C LEU A 270 29.68 17.77 -26.05
N SER A 271 29.01 18.89 -26.39
CA SER A 271 27.81 19.34 -25.68
C SER A 271 26.68 18.31 -25.76
N ALA A 272 26.43 17.76 -26.96
CA ALA A 272 25.45 16.69 -27.15
C ALA A 272 25.80 15.45 -26.31
N MET A 273 27.07 15.02 -26.29
CA MET A 273 27.52 13.89 -25.49
C MET A 273 27.32 14.10 -23.99
N VAL A 274 27.64 15.29 -23.48
CA VAL A 274 27.44 15.64 -22.07
C VAL A 274 25.96 15.61 -21.73
N ASN A 275 25.10 16.19 -22.58
CA ASN A 275 23.66 16.16 -22.35
C ASN A 275 23.08 14.73 -22.40
N ASP A 276 23.49 13.90 -23.36
CA ASP A 276 23.06 12.50 -23.45
C ASP A 276 23.45 11.71 -22.18
N LEU A 277 24.68 11.90 -21.68
CA LEU A 277 25.15 11.25 -20.46
C LEU A 277 24.32 11.66 -19.24
N LEU A 278 23.94 12.93 -19.16
CA LEU A 278 23.12 13.45 -18.07
C LEU A 278 21.68 12.98 -18.14
N ASP A 279 21.12 12.90 -19.34
CA ASP A 279 19.79 12.34 -19.55
C ASP A 279 19.78 10.87 -19.09
N ILE A 280 20.80 10.08 -19.46
CA ILE A 280 20.97 8.71 -18.96
C ILE A 280 21.04 8.68 -17.43
N ALA A 281 21.88 9.53 -16.83
CA ALA A 281 22.06 9.59 -15.38
C ALA A 281 20.77 9.99 -14.63
N LYS A 282 20.01 10.93 -15.17
CA LYS A 282 18.72 11.38 -14.60
C LYS A 282 17.66 10.30 -14.70
N ILE A 283 17.65 9.51 -15.78
CA ILE A 283 16.73 8.39 -15.95
C ILE A 283 17.08 7.29 -14.95
N GLU A 284 18.37 6.93 -14.80
CA GLU A 284 18.83 5.94 -13.80
C GLU A 284 18.50 6.34 -12.36
N ALA A 285 18.60 7.64 -12.05
CA ALA A 285 18.29 8.16 -10.73
C ALA A 285 16.78 8.32 -10.48
N GLY A 286 15.90 7.99 -11.44
CA GLY A 286 14.45 8.15 -11.33
C GLY A 286 13.99 9.60 -11.26
N LYS A 287 14.84 10.57 -11.63
CA LYS A 287 14.56 12.01 -11.53
C LYS A 287 13.91 12.61 -12.78
N THR A 288 13.69 11.79 -13.81
CA THR A 288 13.11 12.25 -15.08
C THR A 288 11.60 12.12 -15.04
N LEU A 289 10.90 13.26 -15.00
CA LEU A 289 9.43 13.29 -15.07
C LEU A 289 8.96 13.10 -16.52
N VAL A 290 7.84 12.39 -16.69
CA VAL A 290 7.18 12.19 -17.99
C VAL A 290 6.04 13.18 -18.14
N ALA A 291 6.16 14.11 -19.08
CA ALA A 291 5.12 15.10 -19.35
C ALA A 291 4.11 14.54 -20.36
N ALA A 292 3.28 13.58 -19.94
CA ALA A 292 2.31 12.95 -20.82
C ALA A 292 1.24 13.95 -21.30
N ALA A 293 1.08 14.08 -22.61
CA ALA A 293 0.09 14.95 -23.24
C ALA A 293 -0.49 14.29 -24.50
N ALA A 294 -1.64 14.78 -24.95
CA ALA A 294 -2.22 14.36 -26.23
C ALA A 294 -1.25 14.73 -27.37
N CYS A 295 -0.87 13.73 -28.16
CA CYS A 295 0.12 13.81 -29.22
C CYS A 295 -0.45 13.19 -30.50
N HIS A 296 -0.45 13.97 -31.58
CA HIS A 296 -0.78 13.49 -32.90
C HIS A 296 0.50 13.06 -33.63
N VAL A 297 0.53 11.81 -34.09
CA VAL A 297 1.69 11.27 -34.84
C VAL A 297 2.02 12.12 -36.07
N GLY A 298 1.01 12.69 -36.72
CA GLY A 298 1.19 13.57 -37.88
C GLY A 298 2.01 14.82 -37.58
N ASP A 299 1.79 15.44 -36.42
CA ASP A 299 2.53 16.63 -35.99
C ASP A 299 3.98 16.29 -35.66
N LEU A 300 4.18 15.20 -34.90
CA LEU A 300 5.49 14.65 -34.60
C LEU A 300 6.30 14.35 -35.88
N PHE A 301 5.68 13.70 -36.87
CA PHE A 301 6.33 13.39 -38.14
C PHE A 301 6.62 14.63 -38.97
N SER A 302 5.75 15.65 -38.89
CA SER A 302 5.96 16.93 -39.58
C SER A 302 7.14 17.69 -38.99
N ALA A 303 7.26 17.73 -37.66
CA ALA A 303 8.38 18.34 -36.95
C ALA A 303 9.71 17.62 -37.27
N LEU A 304 9.75 16.29 -37.19
CA LEU A 304 10.94 15.50 -37.52
C LEU A 304 11.36 15.69 -38.99
N ARG A 305 10.40 15.73 -39.91
CA ARG A 305 10.67 16.00 -41.34
C ARG A 305 11.28 17.38 -41.54
N GLY A 306 10.74 18.41 -40.89
CA GLY A 306 11.29 19.76 -40.94
C GLY A 306 12.72 19.85 -40.41
N MET A 307 13.02 19.11 -39.34
CA MET A 307 14.34 19.08 -38.70
C MET A 307 15.41 18.38 -39.56
N PHE A 308 15.09 17.26 -40.21
CA PHE A 308 16.06 16.48 -40.99
C PHE A 308 16.19 16.92 -42.46
N ARG A 309 15.24 17.69 -42.99
CA ARG A 309 15.29 18.19 -44.37
C ARG A 309 16.59 18.97 -44.71
N PRO A 310 17.12 19.86 -43.85
CA PRO A 310 18.37 20.58 -44.13
C PRO A 310 19.62 19.69 -43.99
N ILE A 311 19.54 18.63 -43.18
CA ILE A 311 20.65 17.73 -42.86
C ILE A 311 20.81 16.66 -43.96
N LEU A 312 19.73 16.35 -44.68
CA LEU A 312 19.74 15.45 -45.82
C LEU A 312 20.33 16.13 -47.07
N VAL A 313 21.63 16.39 -47.04
CA VAL A 313 22.35 17.10 -48.13
C VAL A 313 22.63 16.16 -49.32
N ASN A 314 22.62 14.84 -49.09
CA ASN A 314 22.89 13.85 -50.12
C ASN A 314 21.61 13.49 -50.90
N PRO A 315 21.47 13.89 -52.19
CA PRO A 315 20.30 13.56 -52.99
C PRO A 315 20.16 12.07 -53.31
N ALA A 316 21.20 11.25 -53.05
CA ALA A 316 21.16 9.81 -53.26
C ALA A 316 20.43 9.04 -52.13
N VAL A 317 19.99 9.73 -51.08
CA VAL A 317 19.22 9.15 -49.96
C VAL A 317 17.85 9.82 -49.92
N SER A 318 16.78 9.02 -49.93
CA SER A 318 15.41 9.51 -49.77
C SER A 318 14.93 9.30 -48.33
N LEU A 319 14.34 10.31 -47.70
CA LEU A 319 13.73 10.21 -46.37
C LEU A 319 12.21 10.34 -46.48
N THR A 320 11.50 9.30 -46.08
CA THR A 320 10.03 9.20 -46.21
C THR A 320 9.38 8.94 -44.84
N PHE A 321 8.22 9.54 -44.62
CA PHE A 321 7.42 9.40 -43.39
C PHE A 321 6.04 8.84 -43.77
N GLU A 322 5.69 7.67 -43.25
CA GLU A 322 4.46 6.94 -43.55
C GLU A 322 3.68 6.69 -42.25
N ALA A 323 2.49 7.26 -42.12
CA ALA A 323 1.60 7.03 -40.97
C ALA A 323 0.35 6.28 -41.44
N SER A 324 -0.05 5.23 -40.73
CA SER A 324 -1.32 4.53 -41.01
C SER A 324 -2.52 5.47 -40.75
N THR A 325 -3.59 5.33 -41.53
CA THR A 325 -4.81 6.14 -41.38
C THR A 325 -5.55 5.90 -40.07
N ASP A 326 -5.37 4.73 -39.45
CA ASP A 326 -6.09 4.29 -38.24
C ASP A 326 -5.22 4.40 -36.96
N LEU A 327 -4.43 5.46 -36.83
CA LEU A 327 -3.60 5.66 -35.63
C LEU A 327 -4.43 6.28 -34.48
N PRO A 328 -4.45 5.64 -33.29
CA PRO A 328 -5.10 6.21 -32.11
C PRO A 328 -4.35 7.45 -31.61
N LEU A 329 -5.07 8.36 -30.94
CA LEU A 329 -4.47 9.48 -30.23
C LEU A 329 -3.53 8.97 -29.13
N LEU A 330 -2.28 9.41 -29.13
CA LEU A 330 -1.31 9.06 -28.09
C LEU A 330 -1.43 10.05 -26.93
N TYR A 331 -1.40 9.56 -25.70
CA TYR A 331 -1.22 10.34 -24.48
C TYR A 331 0.13 9.98 -23.87
N THR A 332 1.18 10.69 -24.29
CA THR A 332 2.58 10.37 -23.98
C THR A 332 3.44 11.64 -24.05
N ASP A 333 4.72 11.56 -23.68
CA ASP A 333 5.65 12.68 -23.78
C ASP A 333 6.23 12.77 -25.20
N GLU A 334 5.65 13.65 -26.04
CA GLU A 334 6.05 13.86 -27.43
C GLU A 334 7.55 14.17 -27.57
N ALA A 335 8.14 14.92 -26.64
CA ALA A 335 9.54 15.31 -26.72
C ALA A 335 10.48 14.11 -26.57
N LYS A 336 10.15 13.19 -25.63
CA LYS A 336 10.93 11.95 -25.43
C LYS A 336 10.76 10.98 -26.60
N VAL A 337 9.54 10.82 -27.14
CA VAL A 337 9.31 10.01 -28.34
C VAL A 337 10.07 10.60 -29.54
N SER A 338 10.04 11.93 -29.71
CA SER A 338 10.81 12.64 -30.73
C SER A 338 12.32 12.42 -30.58
N GLN A 339 12.84 12.38 -29.35
CA GLN A 339 14.25 12.10 -29.07
C GLN A 339 14.66 10.67 -29.46
N ILE A 340 13.82 9.67 -29.15
CA ILE A 340 14.03 8.27 -29.58
C ILE A 340 14.11 8.21 -31.12
N LEU A 341 13.13 8.78 -31.82
CA LEU A 341 13.06 8.75 -33.28
C LEU A 341 14.20 9.55 -33.92
N ARG A 342 14.59 10.70 -33.35
CA ARG A 342 15.75 11.47 -33.78
C ARG A 342 17.03 10.64 -33.71
N ASN A 343 17.23 9.86 -32.63
CA ASN A 343 18.40 9.00 -32.49
C ASN A 343 18.43 7.89 -33.56
N PHE A 344 17.28 7.30 -33.87
CA PHE A 344 17.17 6.29 -34.94
C PHE A 344 17.40 6.89 -36.33
N ILE A 345 16.74 8.01 -36.65
CA ILE A 345 16.84 8.68 -37.96
C ILE A 345 18.26 9.21 -38.18
N SER A 346 18.89 9.81 -37.17
CA SER A 346 20.26 10.30 -37.27
C SER A 346 21.25 9.17 -37.55
N ASN A 347 21.05 7.98 -36.96
CA ASN A 347 21.85 6.80 -37.27
C ASN A 347 21.61 6.33 -38.71
N ALA A 348 20.35 6.25 -39.15
CA ALA A 348 20.00 5.86 -40.51
C ALA A 348 20.62 6.79 -41.57
N VAL A 349 20.54 8.12 -41.37
CA VAL A 349 21.13 9.13 -42.26
C VAL A 349 22.65 9.00 -42.32
N LYS A 350 23.28 8.71 -41.18
CA LYS A 350 24.73 8.58 -41.07
C LYS A 350 25.29 7.33 -41.76
N PHE A 351 24.55 6.23 -41.75
CA PHE A 351 25.05 4.92 -42.21
C PHE A 351 24.45 4.44 -43.55
N THR A 352 23.64 5.30 -44.20
CA THR A 352 23.09 5.05 -45.54
C THR A 352 23.75 5.99 -46.55
N GLU A 353 24.63 5.49 -47.41
CA GLU A 353 25.26 6.31 -48.46
C GLU A 353 24.36 6.50 -49.69
N LYS A 354 23.54 5.49 -50.03
CA LYS A 354 22.59 5.47 -51.16
C LYS A 354 21.35 4.66 -50.79
N GLY A 355 20.17 5.10 -51.21
CA GLY A 355 18.92 4.35 -51.07
C GLY A 355 17.83 5.12 -50.32
N ALA A 356 17.18 4.48 -49.35
CA ALA A 356 16.01 5.04 -48.69
C ALA A 356 16.01 4.82 -47.18
N ILE A 357 15.47 5.81 -46.48
CA ILE A 357 15.16 5.79 -45.06
C ILE A 357 13.65 6.00 -44.94
N ARG A 358 12.99 5.09 -44.24
CA ARG A 358 11.53 5.08 -44.07
C ARG A 358 11.19 5.11 -42.58
N VAL A 359 10.42 6.11 -42.18
CA VAL A 359 9.89 6.26 -40.83
C VAL A 359 8.41 5.91 -40.85
N CYS A 360 8.02 4.82 -40.18
CA CYS A 360 6.64 4.35 -40.13
C CYS A 360 6.05 4.45 -38.73
N ALA A 361 4.75 4.72 -38.63
CA ALA A 361 3.97 4.50 -37.42
C ALA A 361 2.76 3.62 -37.71
N ARG A 362 2.60 2.54 -36.96
CA ARG A 362 1.50 1.58 -37.11
C ARG A 362 0.92 1.20 -35.75
N PRO A 363 -0.41 1.02 -35.63
CA PRO A 363 -0.98 0.38 -34.44
C PRO A 363 -0.51 -1.08 -34.40
N GLN A 364 -0.10 -1.56 -33.22
CA GLN A 364 0.12 -2.99 -32.99
C GLN A 364 -1.15 -3.63 -32.42
N ASP A 365 -1.77 -2.97 -31.45
CA ASP A 365 -3.06 -3.30 -30.82
C ASP A 365 -3.77 -1.97 -30.42
N ASP A 366 -5.00 -2.02 -29.91
CA ASP A 366 -5.76 -0.83 -29.42
C ASP A 366 -5.02 -0.01 -28.33
N LYS A 367 -4.00 -0.60 -27.71
CA LYS A 367 -3.26 -0.02 -26.58
C LYS A 367 -1.82 0.34 -26.89
N LYS A 368 -1.30 0.06 -28.09
CA LYS A 368 0.13 0.26 -28.41
C LYS A 368 0.36 0.71 -29.85
N VAL A 369 1.26 1.67 -30.03
CA VAL A 369 1.74 2.14 -31.34
C VAL A 369 3.21 1.75 -31.50
N VAL A 370 3.56 1.25 -32.68
CA VAL A 370 4.93 0.93 -33.07
C VAL A 370 5.42 1.98 -34.03
N PHE A 371 6.54 2.59 -33.69
CA PHE A 371 7.31 3.43 -34.59
C PHE A 371 8.52 2.67 -35.08
N SER A 372 8.75 2.65 -36.38
CA SER A 372 9.92 1.99 -36.97
C SER A 372 10.68 2.92 -37.90
N VAL A 373 12.00 2.86 -37.85
CA VAL A 373 12.91 3.55 -38.77
C VAL A 373 13.72 2.50 -39.50
N SER A 374 13.44 2.33 -40.79
CA SER A 374 14.12 1.38 -41.67
C SER A 374 15.06 2.11 -42.61
N ASP A 375 16.28 1.62 -42.75
CA ASP A 375 17.31 2.12 -43.66
C ASP A 375 17.84 1.01 -44.57
N THR A 376 18.28 1.38 -45.77
CA THR A 376 18.96 0.49 -46.73
C THR A 376 20.48 0.63 -46.67
N GLY A 377 21.01 0.94 -45.49
CA GLY A 377 22.44 1.17 -45.27
C GLY A 377 23.24 -0.12 -45.15
N ILE A 378 24.40 -0.04 -44.50
CA ILE A 378 25.34 -1.17 -44.37
C ILE A 378 24.81 -2.36 -43.56
N GLY A 379 23.75 -2.18 -42.77
CA GLY A 379 23.31 -3.18 -41.81
C GLY A 379 24.34 -3.47 -40.70
N ILE A 380 23.96 -4.33 -39.77
CA ILE A 380 24.72 -4.69 -38.56
C ILE A 380 24.83 -6.20 -38.50
N ALA A 381 26.03 -6.73 -38.23
CA ALA A 381 26.23 -8.17 -38.04
C ALA A 381 25.54 -8.68 -36.77
N GLY A 382 25.00 -9.90 -36.81
CA GLY A 382 24.19 -10.47 -35.72
C GLY A 382 24.88 -10.47 -34.36
N GLU A 383 26.20 -10.67 -34.34
CA GLU A 383 27.04 -10.66 -33.13
C GLU A 383 27.09 -9.30 -32.40
N HIS A 384 26.74 -8.21 -33.09
CA HIS A 384 26.77 -6.86 -32.53
C HIS A 384 25.40 -6.35 -32.09
N LEU A 385 24.30 -7.01 -32.44
CA LEU A 385 22.93 -6.52 -32.20
C LEU A 385 22.58 -6.30 -30.73
N GLN A 386 23.16 -7.07 -29.82
CA GLN A 386 22.97 -6.85 -28.38
C GLN A 386 23.87 -5.73 -27.84
N ARG A 387 25.10 -5.65 -28.36
CA ARG A 387 26.14 -4.74 -27.90
C ARG A 387 25.90 -3.28 -28.31
N ILE A 388 25.16 -3.01 -29.39
CA ILE A 388 24.87 -1.64 -29.83
C ILE A 388 24.01 -0.82 -28.84
N PHE A 389 23.37 -1.47 -27.87
CA PHE A 389 22.61 -0.80 -26.80
C PHE A 389 23.41 -0.64 -25.49
N GLU A 390 24.68 -1.06 -25.47
CA GLU A 390 25.60 -0.82 -24.36
C GLU A 390 26.22 0.58 -24.48
N GLU A 391 26.40 1.25 -23.34
CA GLU A 391 26.99 2.58 -23.29
C GLU A 391 28.41 2.58 -23.85
N TYR A 392 28.76 3.61 -24.62
CA TYR A 392 30.07 3.81 -25.25
C TYR A 392 30.49 2.73 -26.28
N THR A 393 29.60 1.78 -26.61
CA THR A 393 29.94 0.72 -27.56
C THR A 393 29.81 1.19 -29.00
N GLN A 394 30.83 0.91 -29.81
CA GLN A 394 30.89 1.26 -31.23
C GLN A 394 31.36 0.06 -32.06
N VAL A 395 30.66 -0.24 -33.15
CA VAL A 395 30.97 -1.36 -34.05
C VAL A 395 31.86 -0.90 -35.20
N GLU A 396 33.15 -1.25 -35.20
CA GLU A 396 34.11 -0.76 -36.21
C GLU A 396 33.65 -1.03 -37.65
N SER A 397 33.48 0.03 -38.43
CA SER A 397 33.09 -0.03 -39.85
C SER A 397 33.86 1.04 -40.67
N PRO A 398 34.17 0.80 -41.96
CA PRO A 398 34.80 1.80 -42.83
C PRO A 398 34.07 3.16 -42.85
N LEU A 399 32.73 3.14 -42.68
CA LEU A 399 31.90 4.35 -42.60
C LEU A 399 31.97 5.08 -41.26
N GLN A 400 32.28 4.38 -40.17
CA GLN A 400 32.51 5.01 -38.87
C GLN A 400 33.79 5.85 -38.84
N LYS A 401 34.80 5.53 -39.66
CA LYS A 401 36.02 6.34 -39.77
C LYS A 401 35.72 7.77 -40.28
N LYS A 402 34.66 7.95 -41.07
CA LYS A 402 34.24 9.26 -41.62
C LYS A 402 33.29 10.03 -40.68
N ALA A 403 32.53 9.34 -39.84
CA ALA A 403 31.60 9.97 -38.90
C ALA A 403 31.64 9.24 -37.55
N LYS A 404 32.39 9.78 -36.59
CA LYS A 404 32.39 9.27 -35.20
C LYS A 404 31.10 9.67 -34.49
N GLY A 405 30.49 8.73 -33.77
CA GLY A 405 29.32 8.99 -32.92
C GLY A 405 29.71 8.96 -31.44
N THR A 406 28.79 9.31 -30.55
CA THR A 406 29.02 9.27 -29.10
C THR A 406 28.90 7.87 -28.51
N GLY A 407 28.13 6.97 -29.16
CA GLY A 407 27.79 5.64 -28.63
C GLY A 407 26.72 5.67 -27.53
N LEU A 408 26.11 6.83 -27.26
CA LEU A 408 25.11 6.99 -26.19
C LEU A 408 23.66 7.05 -26.70
N GLY A 409 23.45 7.36 -27.99
CA GLY A 409 22.12 7.60 -28.53
C GLY A 409 21.17 6.39 -28.50
N LEU A 410 21.67 5.17 -28.78
CA LEU A 410 20.86 3.95 -28.72
C LEU A 410 20.58 3.49 -27.26
N PRO A 411 21.56 3.48 -26.34
CA PRO A 411 21.30 3.29 -24.91
C PRO A 411 20.26 4.26 -24.34
N LEU A 412 20.36 5.55 -24.68
CA LEU A 412 19.39 6.57 -24.28
C LEU A 412 18.01 6.31 -24.86
N ALA A 413 17.92 5.95 -26.14
CA ALA A 413 16.64 5.59 -26.77
C ALA A 413 15.96 4.40 -26.09
N ARG A 414 16.74 3.40 -25.65
CA ARG A 414 16.22 2.26 -24.88
C ARG A 414 15.68 2.70 -23.52
N LYS A 415 16.46 3.47 -22.75
CA LYS A 415 16.05 3.97 -21.42
C LYS A 415 14.83 4.90 -21.49
N LEU A 416 14.75 5.77 -22.51
CA LEU A 416 13.57 6.62 -22.75
C LEU A 416 12.33 5.80 -23.12
N ALA A 417 12.48 4.74 -23.92
CA ALA A 417 11.36 3.86 -24.24
C ALA A 417 10.86 3.12 -22.99
N GLU A 418 11.77 2.59 -22.17
CA GLU A 418 11.44 1.93 -20.90
C GLU A 418 10.72 2.88 -19.95
N LEU A 419 11.20 4.14 -19.83
CA LEU A 419 10.57 5.20 -19.05
C LEU A 419 9.12 5.47 -19.50
N LEU A 420 8.83 5.35 -20.80
CA LEU A 420 7.48 5.54 -21.36
C LEU A 420 6.62 4.26 -21.30
N GLY A 421 7.06 3.20 -20.60
CA GLY A 421 6.36 1.91 -20.55
C GLY A 421 6.44 1.11 -21.87
N GLY A 422 7.42 1.46 -22.70
CA GLY A 422 7.67 0.90 -24.02
C GLY A 422 8.88 -0.02 -24.10
N ARG A 423 9.21 -0.46 -25.32
CA ARG A 423 10.39 -1.30 -25.59
C ARG A 423 11.00 -1.00 -26.96
N VAL A 424 12.32 -1.00 -27.05
CA VAL A 424 13.07 -0.92 -28.31
C VAL A 424 13.47 -2.31 -28.80
N SER A 425 13.44 -2.50 -30.11
CA SER A 425 13.89 -3.70 -30.83
C SER A 425 14.62 -3.30 -32.11
N VAL A 426 15.46 -4.20 -32.63
CA VAL A 426 16.23 -3.99 -33.86
C VAL A 426 16.24 -5.26 -34.68
N GLU A 427 16.07 -5.11 -35.98
CA GLU A 427 16.27 -6.15 -36.99
C GLU A 427 17.26 -5.60 -38.01
N SER A 428 18.37 -6.30 -38.26
CA SER A 428 19.37 -5.83 -39.21
C SER A 428 20.10 -6.99 -39.85
N THR A 429 20.45 -6.83 -41.13
CA THR A 429 21.24 -7.79 -41.90
C THR A 429 22.36 -7.05 -42.61
N LEU A 430 23.60 -7.50 -42.40
CA LEU A 430 24.79 -6.91 -43.01
C LEU A 430 24.65 -6.85 -44.54
N GLY A 431 24.85 -5.67 -45.11
CA GLY A 431 24.75 -5.38 -46.54
C GLY A 431 23.34 -5.10 -47.07
N VAL A 432 22.29 -5.26 -46.24
CA VAL A 432 20.89 -5.04 -46.65
C VAL A 432 20.30 -3.79 -46.00
N GLY A 433 20.59 -3.56 -44.72
CA GLY A 433 20.07 -2.42 -43.96
C GLY A 433 19.62 -2.78 -42.55
N SER A 434 19.07 -1.81 -41.83
CA SER A 434 18.57 -2.00 -40.46
C SER A 434 17.16 -1.43 -40.28
N THR A 435 16.41 -2.02 -39.36
CA THR A 435 15.11 -1.51 -38.89
C THR A 435 15.14 -1.42 -37.38
N PHE A 436 15.06 -0.21 -36.85
CA PHE A 436 14.92 0.06 -35.42
C PHE A 436 13.46 0.35 -35.12
N SER A 437 12.90 -0.34 -34.13
CA SER A 437 11.48 -0.22 -33.77
C SER A 437 11.32 0.08 -32.29
N VAL A 438 10.43 1.01 -31.96
CA VAL A 438 10.02 1.30 -30.58
C VAL A 438 8.52 1.14 -30.44
N VAL A 439 8.11 0.39 -29.41
CA VAL A 439 6.72 0.19 -29.03
C VAL A 439 6.38 1.14 -27.90
N ILE A 440 5.36 1.98 -28.05
CA ILE A 440 4.90 2.96 -27.05
C ILE A 440 3.41 2.69 -26.74
N PRO A 441 3.00 2.66 -25.46
CA PRO A 441 1.58 2.55 -25.10
C PRO A 441 0.80 3.79 -25.56
N THR A 442 -0.45 3.60 -26.00
CA THR A 442 -1.32 4.70 -26.45
C THR A 442 -1.68 5.65 -25.32
N VAL A 443 -1.79 5.14 -24.10
CA VAL A 443 -1.96 5.94 -22.89
C VAL A 443 -0.82 5.59 -21.95
N TYR A 444 0.03 6.56 -21.66
CA TYR A 444 0.95 6.48 -20.54
C TYR A 444 0.11 6.47 -19.26
N ALA A 445 -0.01 5.28 -18.65
CA ALA A 445 -0.65 5.11 -17.35
C ALA A 445 0.43 5.22 -16.28
N GLU A 446 0.54 6.40 -15.70
CA GLU A 446 1.27 6.59 -14.44
C GLU A 446 0.50 5.83 -13.34
N ASP A 447 1.19 5.08 -12.47
CA ASP A 447 0.56 4.60 -11.24
C ASP A 447 -0.10 5.81 -10.54
N GLN A 448 -1.39 5.67 -10.26
CA GLN A 448 -2.36 6.77 -10.26
C GLN A 448 -2.01 8.00 -9.41
N VAL A 449 -1.90 9.18 -10.03
CA VAL A 449 -2.48 10.45 -9.52
C VAL A 449 -2.83 11.37 -10.69
N GLY A 450 -4.09 11.83 -10.74
CA GLY A 450 -4.46 13.12 -11.36
C GLY A 450 -5.08 13.04 -12.77
N LYS A 451 -6.42 13.06 -12.84
CA LYS A 451 -7.17 13.27 -14.09
C LYS A 451 -6.97 14.71 -14.62
N PRO A 452 -6.91 14.93 -15.96
CA PRO A 452 -6.98 16.26 -16.55
C PRO A 452 -8.43 16.68 -16.83
N ALA A 453 -8.72 17.98 -16.71
CA ALA A 453 -10.00 18.58 -17.11
C ALA A 453 -9.80 19.70 -18.15
N GLU A 454 -10.75 19.73 -19.09
CA GLU A 454 -10.86 20.47 -20.35
C GLU A 454 -10.75 22.02 -20.30
N PRO A 455 -10.59 22.68 -21.46
CA PRO A 455 -10.31 24.11 -21.55
C PRO A 455 -11.58 24.96 -21.60
N VAL A 456 -11.60 26.11 -20.90
CA VAL A 456 -12.62 27.16 -21.11
C VAL A 456 -12.01 28.57 -21.06
N THR A 457 -12.55 29.41 -21.94
CA THR A 457 -12.20 30.75 -22.44
C THR A 457 -12.19 31.92 -21.43
N PRO A 458 -11.60 33.10 -21.79
CA PRO A 458 -11.24 34.16 -20.86
C PRO A 458 -12.25 35.34 -20.81
N ALA A 459 -12.52 35.88 -19.62
CA ALA A 459 -12.94 37.28 -19.41
C ALA A 459 -12.85 37.70 -17.92
N ALA A 460 -11.81 38.44 -17.52
CA ALA A 460 -11.80 39.35 -16.36
C ALA A 460 -10.54 40.24 -16.39
N LYS A 461 -10.60 41.43 -15.74
CA LYS A 461 -9.58 42.50 -15.68
C LYS A 461 -8.13 42.00 -15.54
N PRO A 462 -7.13 42.71 -16.11
CA PRO A 462 -5.75 42.25 -16.13
C PRO A 462 -5.19 42.09 -14.71
N ARG A 463 -4.77 40.87 -14.37
CA ARG A 463 -4.16 40.55 -13.07
C ARG A 463 -2.65 40.77 -13.14
N HIS A 464 -2.05 41.41 -12.13
CA HIS A 464 -0.60 41.66 -12.14
C HIS A 464 0.18 40.45 -11.64
N VAL A 465 1.33 40.15 -12.23
CA VAL A 465 2.33 39.21 -11.70
C VAL A 465 3.61 39.99 -11.48
N LEU A 466 4.13 39.96 -10.25
CA LEU A 466 5.37 40.64 -9.91
C LEU A 466 6.54 39.69 -10.14
N VAL A 467 7.59 40.13 -10.83
CA VAL A 467 8.82 39.38 -11.07
C VAL A 467 9.95 40.13 -10.39
N VAL A 468 10.63 39.48 -9.46
CA VAL A 468 11.82 39.99 -8.78
C VAL A 468 13.03 39.28 -9.39
N GLU A 469 13.65 39.95 -10.35
CA GLU A 469 14.70 39.40 -11.21
C GLU A 469 15.56 40.54 -11.75
N ASN A 470 16.87 40.34 -11.79
CA ASN A 470 17.83 41.34 -12.26
C ASN A 470 18.28 41.11 -13.72
N ASP A 471 18.08 39.92 -14.28
CA ASP A 471 18.33 39.64 -15.70
C ASP A 471 17.18 40.12 -16.60
N GLU A 472 17.44 41.15 -17.41
CA GLU A 472 16.47 41.73 -18.36
C GLU A 472 15.98 40.73 -19.40
N ALA A 473 16.83 39.77 -19.81
CA ALA A 473 16.44 38.73 -20.76
C ALA A 473 15.39 37.78 -20.16
N THR A 474 15.55 37.43 -18.87
CA THR A 474 14.60 36.60 -18.12
C THR A 474 13.29 37.36 -17.85
N VAL A 475 13.33 38.65 -17.53
CA VAL A 475 12.12 39.48 -17.38
C VAL A 475 11.34 39.54 -18.70
N ALA A 476 12.00 39.82 -19.82
CA ALA A 476 11.39 39.84 -21.15
C ALA A 476 10.79 38.48 -21.56
N LEU A 477 11.41 37.38 -21.10
CA LEU A 477 10.90 36.03 -21.30
C LEU A 477 9.56 35.83 -20.56
N TYR A 478 9.45 36.28 -19.30
CA TYR A 478 8.20 36.20 -18.54
C TYR A 478 7.10 37.09 -19.12
N GLU A 479 7.43 38.29 -19.59
CA GLU A 479 6.49 39.16 -20.31
C GLU A 479 5.91 38.45 -21.53
N ARG A 480 6.77 37.81 -22.34
CA ARG A 480 6.35 37.03 -23.51
C ARG A 480 5.57 35.78 -23.14
N TYR A 481 5.88 35.13 -22.02
CA TYR A 481 5.13 33.96 -21.54
C TYR A 481 3.69 34.31 -21.15
N LEU A 482 3.49 35.48 -20.55
CA LEU A 482 2.24 35.93 -19.94
C LEU A 482 1.41 36.91 -20.81
N GLY A 483 1.95 37.40 -21.92
CA GLY A 483 1.26 38.34 -22.82
C GLY A 483 -0.12 37.85 -23.31
N ASP A 484 -0.27 36.55 -23.54
CA ASP A 484 -1.54 35.94 -23.99
C ASP A 484 -2.46 35.50 -22.84
N SER A 485 -2.03 35.60 -21.58
CA SER A 485 -2.72 34.98 -20.43
C SER A 485 -3.61 35.93 -19.63
N GLY A 486 -3.81 37.17 -20.12
CA GLY A 486 -4.57 38.20 -19.40
C GLY A 486 -3.88 38.69 -18.12
N CYS A 487 -2.59 38.39 -17.94
CA CYS A 487 -1.78 38.84 -16.81
C CYS A 487 -0.74 39.87 -17.28
N ARG A 488 -0.51 40.91 -16.48
CA ARG A 488 0.51 41.93 -16.75
C ARG A 488 1.70 41.73 -15.83
N VAL A 489 2.90 41.64 -16.41
CA VAL A 489 4.15 41.54 -15.65
C VAL A 489 4.55 42.91 -15.12
N LEU A 490 4.98 42.95 -13.87
CA LEU A 490 5.67 44.06 -13.23
C LEU A 490 7.02 43.54 -12.77
N SER A 491 8.10 44.24 -13.04
CA SER A 491 9.45 43.83 -12.61
C SER A 491 9.91 44.66 -11.41
N ALA A 492 10.62 44.04 -10.48
CA ALA A 492 11.39 44.71 -9.43
C ALA A 492 12.82 44.19 -9.41
N ARG A 493 13.79 45.07 -9.16
CA ARG A 493 15.22 44.74 -9.10
C ARG A 493 15.81 44.80 -7.70
N THR A 494 15.04 45.32 -6.75
CA THR A 494 15.43 45.49 -5.34
C THR A 494 14.30 45.09 -4.41
N LEU A 495 14.64 44.74 -3.16
CA LEU A 495 13.72 44.44 -2.08
C LEU A 495 12.70 45.56 -1.85
N GLN A 496 13.17 46.81 -1.86
CA GLN A 496 12.34 47.96 -1.59
C GLN A 496 11.31 48.16 -2.71
N GLU A 497 11.73 48.03 -3.97
CA GLU A 497 10.84 48.10 -5.13
C GLU A 497 9.83 46.94 -5.14
N ALA A 498 10.27 45.72 -4.81
CA ALA A 498 9.42 44.54 -4.74
C ALA A 498 8.31 44.70 -3.67
N LEU A 499 8.65 45.20 -2.48
CA LEU A 499 7.68 45.45 -1.41
C LEU A 499 6.70 46.57 -1.77
N ASP A 500 7.17 47.66 -2.35
CA ASP A 500 6.32 48.79 -2.74
C ASP A 500 5.33 48.41 -3.86
N LEU A 501 5.81 47.69 -4.89
CA LEU A 501 4.96 47.18 -5.95
C LEU A 501 3.97 46.14 -5.44
N ALA A 502 4.40 45.20 -4.59
CA ALA A 502 3.51 44.19 -4.01
C ALA A 502 2.37 44.84 -3.19
N ARG A 503 2.66 45.87 -2.40
CA ARG A 503 1.65 46.60 -1.61
C ARG A 503 0.65 47.38 -2.47
N ARG A 504 1.15 48.11 -3.48
CA ARG A 504 0.32 49.00 -4.31
C ARG A 504 -0.53 48.25 -5.32
N THR A 505 0.00 47.19 -5.90
CA THR A 505 -0.61 46.51 -7.05
C THR A 505 -1.33 45.21 -6.71
N ARG A 506 -1.09 44.67 -5.50
CA ARG A 506 -1.65 43.39 -5.01
C ARG A 506 -1.60 42.31 -6.10
N PRO A 507 -0.39 41.90 -6.54
CA PRO A 507 -0.23 40.97 -7.63
C PRO A 507 -0.84 39.60 -7.27
N LEU A 508 -1.27 38.86 -8.30
CA LEU A 508 -1.76 37.49 -8.21
C LEU A 508 -0.69 36.54 -7.65
N ALA A 509 0.58 36.80 -8.00
CA ALA A 509 1.73 36.04 -7.52
C ALA A 509 3.01 36.87 -7.67
N VAL A 510 4.05 36.50 -6.91
CA VAL A 510 5.42 36.97 -7.07
C VAL A 510 6.27 35.82 -7.62
N ILE A 511 7.05 36.06 -8.66
CA ILE A 511 8.14 35.18 -9.11
C ILE A 511 9.42 35.80 -8.59
N LEU A 512 10.19 35.07 -7.78
CA LEU A 512 11.37 35.59 -7.09
C LEU A 512 12.59 34.76 -7.44
N ASP A 513 13.61 35.39 -8.02
CA ASP A 513 14.93 34.78 -8.10
C ASP A 513 15.59 34.74 -6.72
N ILE A 514 16.15 33.59 -6.37
CA ILE A 514 16.90 33.42 -5.13
C ILE A 514 18.28 34.10 -5.24
N LEU A 515 18.87 34.18 -6.45
CA LEU A 515 20.21 34.72 -6.67
C LEU A 515 20.17 36.16 -7.22
N LEU A 516 19.75 37.11 -6.38
CA LEU A 516 19.76 38.52 -6.76
C LEU A 516 21.16 39.15 -6.54
N PRO A 517 21.76 39.82 -7.54
CA PRO A 517 23.02 40.53 -7.32
C PRO A 517 22.86 41.67 -6.30
N GLY A 518 23.58 41.58 -5.18
CA GLY A 518 23.63 42.61 -4.12
C GLY A 518 22.61 42.45 -3.00
N GLU A 519 21.64 41.53 -3.12
CA GLU A 519 20.62 41.27 -2.10
C GLU A 519 20.37 39.76 -1.94
N ASP A 520 20.02 39.32 -0.74
CA ASP A 520 19.67 37.93 -0.49
C ASP A 520 18.19 37.69 -0.84
N GLY A 521 17.90 36.89 -1.88
CA GLY A 521 16.54 36.54 -2.29
C GLY A 521 15.72 35.88 -1.17
N TRP A 522 16.39 35.24 -0.21
CA TRP A 522 15.73 34.72 1.00
C TRP A 522 15.25 35.83 1.93
N ALA A 523 16.00 36.92 2.06
CA ALA A 523 15.58 38.10 2.82
C ALA A 523 14.35 38.77 2.18
N VAL A 524 14.27 38.75 0.84
CA VAL A 524 13.09 39.25 0.11
C VAL A 524 11.84 38.41 0.38
N LEU A 525 11.98 37.09 0.33
CA LEU A 525 10.89 36.18 0.68
C LEU A 525 10.43 36.40 2.13
N ALA A 526 11.36 36.46 3.09
CA ALA A 526 11.06 36.67 4.49
C ALA A 526 10.36 38.01 4.74
N ALA A 527 10.78 39.09 4.08
CA ALA A 527 10.15 40.40 4.17
C ALA A 527 8.73 40.41 3.57
N LEU A 528 8.52 39.77 2.42
CA LEU A 528 7.20 39.65 1.81
C LEU A 528 6.23 38.86 2.70
N LYS A 529 6.73 37.82 3.38
CA LYS A 529 5.93 36.93 4.24
C LYS A 529 5.73 37.43 5.66
N SER A 530 6.56 38.35 6.15
CA SER A 530 6.40 38.97 7.47
C SER A 530 5.49 40.19 7.47
N ALA A 531 5.36 40.91 6.35
CA ALA A 531 4.53 42.11 6.28
C ALA A 531 3.04 41.78 6.05
N GLU A 532 2.17 42.35 6.88
CA GLU A 532 0.72 42.09 6.86
C GLU A 532 0.06 42.34 5.50
N ALA A 533 0.48 43.41 4.82
CA ALA A 533 -0.05 43.80 3.52
C ALA A 533 0.35 42.86 2.37
N THR A 534 1.36 41.99 2.53
CA THR A 534 1.92 41.16 1.45
C THR A 534 2.02 39.67 1.79
N ARG A 535 1.89 39.28 3.07
CA ARG A 535 2.08 37.89 3.55
C ARG A 535 1.20 36.84 2.87
N HIS A 536 0.03 37.25 2.39
CA HIS A 536 -0.95 36.40 1.72
C HIS A 536 -0.64 36.16 0.24
N ILE A 537 0.28 36.92 -0.37
CA ILE A 537 0.59 36.81 -1.79
C ILE A 537 1.41 35.51 -2.02
N PRO A 538 1.01 34.66 -2.98
CA PRO A 538 1.80 33.47 -3.37
C PRO A 538 3.16 33.89 -3.93
N VAL A 539 4.24 33.23 -3.50
CA VAL A 539 5.60 33.51 -3.97
C VAL A 539 6.19 32.24 -4.58
N PHE A 540 6.51 32.26 -5.87
CA PHE A 540 7.20 31.20 -6.58
C PHE A 540 8.68 31.49 -6.63
N LEU A 541 9.50 30.59 -6.11
CA LEU A 541 10.94 30.73 -6.14
C LEU A 541 11.52 30.20 -7.44
N THR A 542 12.47 30.92 -8.02
CA THR A 542 13.24 30.45 -9.17
C THR A 542 14.69 30.34 -8.75
N ALA A 543 15.29 29.17 -8.98
CA ALA A 543 16.64 28.86 -8.52
C ALA A 543 17.41 28.05 -9.54
N ALA A 544 18.74 28.13 -9.51
CA ALA A 544 19.59 27.29 -10.35
C ALA A 544 19.71 25.84 -9.83
N LEU A 545 19.41 25.59 -8.54
CA LEU A 545 19.52 24.30 -7.85
C LEU A 545 18.27 24.05 -6.99
N GLU A 546 17.87 22.78 -6.83
CA GLU A 546 16.75 22.39 -5.97
C GLU A 546 17.15 22.39 -4.48
N GLU A 547 16.75 23.41 -3.73
CA GLU A 547 16.71 23.38 -2.25
C GLU A 547 15.27 23.56 -1.73
N PRO A 548 14.32 22.65 -2.07
CA PRO A 548 12.90 22.81 -1.77
C PRO A 548 12.60 22.93 -0.27
N GLN A 549 13.38 22.24 0.57
CA GLN A 549 13.16 22.17 2.01
C GLN A 549 13.26 23.56 2.68
N LYS A 550 14.21 24.42 2.26
CA LYS A 550 14.30 25.79 2.80
C LYS A 550 13.18 26.69 2.25
N GLY A 551 12.85 26.55 0.96
CA GLY A 551 11.77 27.31 0.29
C GLY A 551 10.43 27.26 1.02
N PHE A 552 9.98 26.04 1.34
CA PHE A 552 8.69 25.84 2.01
C PHE A 552 8.70 26.30 3.47
N ILE A 553 9.83 26.15 4.18
CA ILE A 553 9.97 26.64 5.57
C ILE A 553 9.78 28.17 5.65
N PHE A 554 10.27 28.91 4.65
CA PHE A 554 10.11 30.37 4.56
C PHE A 554 8.82 30.83 3.86
N GLY A 555 7.90 29.90 3.54
CA GLY A 555 6.55 30.21 3.06
C GLY A 555 6.40 30.41 1.55
N ALA A 556 7.34 29.93 0.74
CA ALA A 556 7.16 29.87 -0.71
C ALA A 556 6.00 28.93 -1.10
N GLU A 557 5.29 29.28 -2.17
CA GLU A 557 4.16 28.52 -2.71
C GLU A 557 4.64 27.29 -3.49
N ASP A 558 5.66 27.48 -4.32
CA ASP A 558 6.30 26.43 -5.10
C ASP A 558 7.66 26.93 -5.60
N PHE A 559 8.45 26.04 -6.18
CA PHE A 559 9.76 26.38 -6.74
C PHE A 559 9.90 25.86 -8.18
N ALA A 560 10.67 26.58 -8.98
CA ALA A 560 11.04 26.17 -10.33
C ALA A 560 12.55 26.30 -10.52
N THR A 561 13.13 25.33 -11.21
CA THR A 561 14.51 25.41 -11.65
C THR A 561 14.60 26.26 -12.92
N LYS A 562 15.62 27.12 -13.00
CA LYS A 562 15.89 27.89 -14.22
C LYS A 562 16.48 26.95 -15.30
N PRO A 563 16.04 27.00 -16.57
CA PRO A 563 15.05 27.93 -17.12
C PRO A 563 13.62 27.54 -16.75
N VAL A 564 12.85 28.51 -16.23
CA VAL A 564 11.45 28.27 -15.83
C VAL A 564 10.61 27.95 -17.06
N GLU A 565 9.94 26.80 -17.04
CA GLU A 565 9.12 26.36 -18.16
C GLU A 565 7.80 27.16 -18.25
N ARG A 566 7.49 27.67 -19.45
CA ARG A 566 6.25 28.44 -19.71
C ARG A 566 4.99 27.68 -19.27
N LYS A 567 4.93 26.37 -19.54
CA LYS A 567 3.77 25.52 -19.21
C LYS A 567 3.58 25.42 -17.71
N TRP A 568 4.66 25.22 -16.96
CA TRP A 568 4.63 25.18 -15.49
C TRP A 568 4.12 26.50 -14.92
N LEU A 569 4.69 27.63 -15.35
CA LEU A 569 4.32 28.95 -14.84
C LEU A 569 2.85 29.27 -15.12
N LEU A 570 2.38 29.03 -16.35
CA LEU A 570 0.98 29.24 -16.72
C LEU A 570 0.04 28.29 -15.96
N ALA A 571 0.43 27.03 -15.73
CA ALA A 571 -0.36 26.09 -14.95
C ALA A 571 -0.51 26.56 -13.50
N LYS A 572 0.58 27.00 -12.86
CA LYS A 572 0.57 27.51 -11.48
C LYS A 572 -0.23 28.80 -11.34
N LEU A 573 -0.07 29.74 -12.26
CA LEU A 573 -0.88 30.97 -12.26
C LEU A 573 -2.36 30.69 -12.54
N ARG A 574 -2.69 29.69 -13.37
CA ARG A 574 -4.07 29.26 -13.60
C ARG A 574 -4.66 28.55 -12.40
N GLU A 575 -3.88 27.71 -11.70
CA GLU A 575 -4.26 27.09 -10.43
C GLU A 575 -4.62 28.18 -9.42
N LEU A 576 -3.73 29.16 -9.22
CA LEU A 576 -3.99 30.33 -8.38
C LEU A 576 -5.22 31.11 -8.82
N ALA A 577 -5.40 31.29 -10.12
CA ALA A 577 -6.55 32.02 -10.67
C ALA A 577 -7.89 31.29 -10.49
N ARG A 578 -7.85 29.95 -10.32
CA ARG A 578 -9.00 29.05 -10.11
C ARG A 578 -9.32 28.83 -8.63
N ARG A 579 -8.39 29.13 -7.71
CA ARG A 579 -8.63 29.00 -6.26
C ARG A 579 -9.80 29.91 -5.86
N LYS A 580 -10.90 29.31 -5.37
CA LYS A 580 -11.92 30.07 -4.63
C LYS A 580 -11.32 30.48 -3.28
N PRO A 581 -11.41 31.74 -2.87
CA PRO A 581 -10.98 32.14 -1.54
C PRO A 581 -11.79 31.35 -0.50
N ILE A 582 -11.11 30.77 0.49
CA ILE A 582 -11.77 30.23 1.67
C ILE A 582 -12.17 31.45 2.49
N GLU A 583 -13.44 31.84 2.41
CA GLU A 583 -13.93 33.04 3.08
C GLU A 583 -14.52 32.71 4.46
N LYS A 584 -15.22 31.57 4.59
CA LYS A 584 -15.86 31.13 5.84
C LYS A 584 -15.41 29.73 6.23
N VAL A 585 -15.06 29.53 7.50
CA VAL A 585 -14.70 28.24 8.09
C VAL A 585 -15.58 27.98 9.30
N LEU A 586 -16.23 26.82 9.36
CA LEU A 586 -17.06 26.40 10.49
C LEU A 586 -16.29 25.41 11.36
N ILE A 587 -16.28 25.63 12.67
CA ILE A 587 -15.68 24.75 13.68
C ILE A 587 -16.80 24.12 14.50
N ILE A 588 -16.88 22.79 14.50
CA ILE A 588 -17.89 22.01 15.22
C ILE A 588 -17.16 21.14 16.25
N ASP A 589 -17.27 21.51 17.52
CA ASP A 589 -16.61 20.86 18.66
C ASP A 589 -17.41 21.23 19.90
N ASP A 590 -17.69 20.31 20.82
CA ASP A 590 -18.45 20.62 22.05
C ASP A 590 -17.58 21.32 23.11
N GLU A 591 -16.26 21.12 23.08
CA GLU A 591 -15.32 21.72 24.01
C GLU A 591 -14.97 23.18 23.62
N GLU A 592 -15.40 24.13 24.44
CA GLU A 592 -15.14 25.56 24.22
C GLU A 592 -13.64 25.89 24.12
N VAL A 593 -12.82 25.18 24.90
CA VAL A 593 -11.37 25.34 24.90
C VAL A 593 -10.75 24.93 23.55
N ALA A 594 -11.21 23.83 22.96
CA ALA A 594 -10.74 23.36 21.68
C ALA A 594 -11.09 24.34 20.55
N ARG A 595 -12.33 24.88 20.55
CA ARG A 595 -12.74 25.95 19.62
C ARG A 595 -11.88 27.20 19.77
N TYR A 596 -11.64 27.65 21.01
CA TYR A 596 -10.80 28.82 21.29
C TYR A 596 -9.37 28.66 20.77
N ILE A 597 -8.75 27.50 20.98
CA ILE A 597 -7.40 27.19 20.50
C ILE A 597 -7.34 27.22 18.98
N LEU A 598 -8.29 26.55 18.30
CA LEU A 598 -8.32 26.49 16.85
C LEU A 598 -8.58 27.86 16.22
N LYS A 599 -9.44 28.68 16.83
CA LYS A 599 -9.64 30.08 16.43
C LYS A 599 -8.37 30.92 16.59
N GLY A 600 -7.67 30.77 17.71
CA GLY A 600 -6.40 31.46 17.94
C GLY A 600 -5.33 31.06 16.91
N GLN A 601 -5.35 29.81 16.44
CA GLN A 601 -4.49 29.37 15.35
C GLN A 601 -4.94 29.93 13.99
N LEU A 602 -6.24 30.03 13.71
CA LEU A 602 -6.72 30.52 12.43
C LEU A 602 -6.85 32.05 12.35
N ALA A 603 -6.64 32.80 13.44
CA ALA A 603 -6.83 34.24 13.51
C ALA A 603 -6.03 35.04 12.45
N ASP A 604 -4.79 34.63 12.16
CA ASP A 604 -3.90 35.32 11.21
C ASP A 604 -4.19 35.04 9.72
N THR A 605 -5.22 34.24 9.43
CA THR A 605 -5.50 33.76 8.06
C THR A 605 -6.54 34.60 7.31
N GLY A 606 -7.25 35.49 7.99
CA GLY A 606 -8.28 36.36 7.40
C GLY A 606 -9.61 35.67 7.07
N TYR A 607 -9.82 34.42 7.51
CA TYR A 607 -11.09 33.71 7.35
C TYR A 607 -12.15 34.22 8.35
N ALA A 608 -13.41 34.24 7.93
CA ALA A 608 -14.55 34.38 8.84
C ALA A 608 -14.80 33.05 9.54
N LEU A 609 -14.53 33.01 10.85
CA LEU A 609 -14.64 31.80 11.67
C LEU A 609 -16.04 31.73 12.31
N LEU A 610 -16.74 30.63 12.07
CA LEU A 610 -18.04 30.28 12.66
C LEU A 610 -17.83 29.15 13.66
N GLU A 611 -18.63 29.12 14.72
CA GLU A 611 -18.51 28.15 15.81
C GLU A 611 -19.85 27.49 16.09
N ALA A 612 -19.83 26.17 16.26
CA ALA A 612 -20.95 25.39 16.75
C ALA A 612 -20.48 24.49 17.91
N GLY A 613 -21.24 24.47 19.00
CA GLY A 613 -20.94 23.70 20.20
C GLY A 613 -21.39 22.24 20.17
N GLY A 614 -21.73 21.71 18.99
CA GLY A 614 -22.25 20.35 18.84
C GLY A 614 -22.73 20.05 17.42
N GLY A 615 -22.96 18.77 17.13
CA GLY A 615 -23.29 18.31 15.77
C GLY A 615 -24.61 18.87 15.23
N THR A 616 -25.59 19.08 16.11
CA THR A 616 -26.92 19.59 15.74
C THR A 616 -26.85 21.06 15.29
N GLU A 617 -26.14 21.89 16.07
CA GLU A 617 -25.91 23.30 15.74
C GLU A 617 -25.02 23.42 14.49
N GLY A 618 -24.00 22.58 14.39
CA GLY A 618 -23.08 22.54 13.26
C GLY A 618 -23.78 22.21 11.94
N LEU A 619 -24.71 21.25 11.92
CA LEU A 619 -25.51 20.93 10.74
C LEU A 619 -26.42 22.09 10.30
N LYS A 620 -26.99 22.81 11.27
CA LYS A 620 -27.83 23.98 10.98
C LYS A 620 -26.99 25.10 10.36
N MET A 621 -25.86 25.45 10.98
CA MET A 621 -24.96 26.49 10.47
C MET A 621 -24.34 26.12 9.13
N ALA A 622 -24.00 24.85 8.91
CA ALA A 622 -23.47 24.40 7.62
C ALA A 622 -24.46 24.63 6.47
N LYS A 623 -25.77 24.53 6.73
CA LYS A 623 -26.82 24.78 5.74
C LYS A 623 -27.13 26.27 5.55
N GLU A 624 -27.12 27.04 6.64
CA GLU A 624 -27.47 28.47 6.60
C GLU A 624 -26.32 29.34 6.07
N GLU A 625 -25.09 29.05 6.49
CA GLU A 625 -23.92 29.91 6.23
C GLU A 625 -23.05 29.41 5.07
N LEU A 626 -23.24 28.16 4.62
CA LEU A 626 -22.51 27.50 3.53
C LEU A 626 -20.99 27.75 3.62
N PRO A 627 -20.33 27.30 4.70
CA PRO A 627 -18.91 27.52 4.89
C PRO A 627 -18.10 26.83 3.79
N SER A 628 -16.92 27.39 3.48
CA SER A 628 -15.99 26.82 2.52
C SER A 628 -15.19 25.64 3.09
N LEU A 629 -15.22 25.43 4.41
CA LEU A 629 -14.54 24.36 5.13
C LEU A 629 -15.18 24.11 6.49
N ILE A 630 -15.22 22.84 6.92
CA ILE A 630 -15.66 22.43 8.25
C ILE A 630 -14.53 21.70 8.98
N PHE A 631 -14.26 22.10 10.22
CA PHE A 631 -13.53 21.31 11.20
C PHE A 631 -14.52 20.62 12.13
N LEU A 632 -14.35 19.32 12.37
CA LEU A 632 -15.31 18.49 13.09
C LEU A 632 -14.61 17.60 14.12
N ASP A 633 -15.00 17.68 15.38
CA ASP A 633 -14.65 16.66 16.37
C ASP A 633 -15.58 15.44 16.27
N LEU A 634 -15.04 14.27 16.65
CA LEU A 634 -15.76 13.01 16.68
C LEU A 634 -16.41 12.69 18.03
N MET A 635 -16.05 13.38 19.11
CA MET A 635 -16.48 13.02 20.47
C MET A 635 -17.43 14.06 21.07
N MET A 636 -18.57 14.26 20.43
CA MET A 636 -19.58 15.22 20.89
C MET A 636 -20.80 14.51 21.55
N PRO A 637 -21.36 15.05 22.65
CA PRO A 637 -22.41 14.40 23.45
C PRO A 637 -23.83 14.53 22.88
N ASP A 638 -24.11 15.53 22.02
CA ASP A 638 -25.43 15.74 21.43
C ASP A 638 -25.68 14.83 20.21
N MET A 639 -24.72 14.81 19.29
CA MET A 639 -24.69 14.01 18.09
C MET A 639 -23.24 13.65 17.80
N ASP A 640 -22.94 12.34 17.74
CA ASP A 640 -21.59 11.84 17.44
C ASP A 640 -21.07 12.45 16.12
N GLY A 641 -19.78 12.81 16.06
CA GLY A 641 -19.20 13.41 14.86
C GLY A 641 -19.23 12.47 13.65
N PHE A 642 -19.26 11.15 13.84
CA PHE A 642 -19.52 10.21 12.74
C PHE A 642 -20.92 10.40 12.13
N GLU A 643 -21.92 10.60 12.98
CA GLU A 643 -23.30 10.85 12.56
C GLU A 643 -23.44 12.24 11.91
N THR A 644 -22.81 13.26 12.51
CA THR A 644 -22.74 14.62 11.98
C THR A 644 -22.14 14.64 10.57
N LEU A 645 -21.00 13.96 10.38
CA LEU A 645 -20.35 13.80 9.07
C LEU A 645 -21.26 13.09 8.07
N ALA A 646 -21.90 11.99 8.46
CA ALA A 646 -22.79 11.25 7.58
C ALA A 646 -23.95 12.13 7.08
N ARG A 647 -24.51 12.96 7.97
CA ARG A 647 -25.61 13.89 7.62
C ARG A 647 -25.14 15.07 6.77
N LEU A 648 -23.93 15.60 7.00
CA LEU A 648 -23.32 16.61 6.14
C LEU A 648 -23.11 16.09 4.72
N LYS A 649 -22.68 14.83 4.58
CA LYS A 649 -22.45 14.19 3.28
C LYS A 649 -23.71 13.68 2.59
N ALA A 650 -24.81 13.48 3.31
CA ALA A 650 -26.08 13.05 2.73
C ALA A 650 -26.94 14.20 2.18
N ALA A 651 -26.68 15.45 2.57
CA ALA A 651 -27.43 16.62 2.12
C ALA A 651 -26.75 17.29 0.92
N THR A 652 -27.49 17.48 -0.18
CA THR A 652 -27.00 18.05 -1.45
C THR A 652 -26.32 19.41 -1.31
N GLU A 653 -26.78 20.21 -0.36
CA GLU A 653 -26.31 21.56 -0.09
C GLU A 653 -24.98 21.58 0.65
N THR A 654 -24.63 20.52 1.38
CA THR A 654 -23.42 20.47 2.23
C THR A 654 -22.44 19.35 1.84
N GLU A 655 -22.84 18.42 0.97
CA GLU A 655 -22.05 17.25 0.58
C GLU A 655 -20.67 17.63 0.01
N HIS A 656 -20.65 18.71 -0.78
CA HIS A 656 -19.45 19.23 -1.44
C HIS A 656 -18.50 20.00 -0.49
N ILE A 657 -18.95 20.34 0.72
CA ILE A 657 -18.14 21.10 1.67
C ILE A 657 -17.05 20.17 2.23
N PRO A 658 -15.76 20.58 2.16
CA PRO A 658 -14.68 19.79 2.72
C PRO A 658 -14.78 19.70 4.25
N VAL A 659 -14.50 18.52 4.81
CA VAL A 659 -14.54 18.27 6.27
C VAL A 659 -13.19 17.70 6.73
N ILE A 660 -12.60 18.36 7.72
CA ILE A 660 -11.36 17.93 8.39
C ILE A 660 -11.72 17.48 9.80
N ILE A 661 -11.32 16.27 10.16
CA ILE A 661 -11.56 15.74 11.51
C ILE A 661 -10.43 16.16 12.44
N LEU A 662 -10.80 16.72 13.59
CA LEU A 662 -9.90 17.03 14.70
C LEU A 662 -10.36 16.25 15.92
N THR A 663 -9.65 15.19 16.31
CA THR A 663 -10.05 14.40 17.48
C THR A 663 -8.87 13.95 18.33
N SER A 664 -9.09 13.83 19.64
CA SER A 664 -8.15 13.22 20.58
C SER A 664 -8.30 11.69 20.67
N LYS A 665 -9.34 11.13 20.03
CA LYS A 665 -9.63 9.70 19.99
C LYS A 665 -8.61 8.95 19.14
N VAL A 666 -8.00 7.92 19.72
CA VAL A 666 -7.21 6.95 18.95
C VAL A 666 -8.18 6.10 18.13
N LEU A 667 -8.12 6.27 16.81
CA LEU A 667 -8.97 5.52 15.87
C LEU A 667 -8.44 4.11 15.66
N ASP A 668 -9.33 3.13 15.76
CA ASP A 668 -9.09 1.75 15.36
C ASP A 668 -9.16 1.57 13.82
N GLU A 669 -8.79 0.39 13.34
CA GLU A 669 -8.74 0.07 11.90
C GLU A 669 -10.11 0.29 11.21
N ALA A 670 -11.21 -0.04 11.90
CA ALA A 670 -12.58 0.14 11.42
C ALA A 670 -12.98 1.63 11.33
N GLY A 671 -12.64 2.42 12.35
CA GLY A 671 -12.86 3.87 12.35
C GLY A 671 -12.06 4.56 11.24
N ARG A 672 -10.81 4.15 10.99
CA ARG A 672 -9.99 4.68 9.89
C ARG A 672 -10.58 4.38 8.50
N GLN A 673 -11.12 3.19 8.29
CA GLN A 673 -11.73 2.82 7.00
C GLN A 673 -12.98 3.67 6.67
N ILE A 674 -13.83 3.93 7.67
CA ILE A 674 -15.04 4.76 7.50
C ILE A 674 -14.67 6.21 7.15
N LEU A 675 -13.61 6.73 7.77
CA LEU A 675 -13.13 8.09 7.52
C LEU A 675 -12.45 8.23 6.16
N ASN A 676 -11.62 7.25 5.77
CA ASN A 676 -10.94 7.26 4.46
C ASN A 676 -11.90 7.27 3.27
N THR A 677 -13.15 6.83 3.44
CA THR A 677 -14.17 6.88 2.37
C THR A 677 -14.98 8.18 2.33
N ARG A 678 -14.95 9.02 3.38
CA ARG A 678 -15.90 10.14 3.55
C ARG A 678 -15.29 11.48 3.96
N VAL A 679 -14.02 11.53 4.36
CA VAL A 679 -13.29 12.77 4.68
C VAL A 679 -11.99 12.89 3.89
N GLN A 680 -11.54 14.13 3.73
CA GLN A 680 -10.31 14.43 2.99
C GLN A 680 -9.05 14.37 3.87
N ASN A 681 -9.19 14.51 5.20
CA ASN A 681 -8.06 14.37 6.13
C ASN A 681 -8.52 14.14 7.58
N VAL A 682 -7.70 13.43 8.36
CA VAL A 682 -7.91 13.16 9.80
C VAL A 682 -6.68 13.63 10.57
N LEU A 683 -6.86 14.56 11.51
CA LEU A 683 -5.82 15.11 12.35
C LEU A 683 -6.05 14.68 13.80
N SER A 684 -5.07 13.97 14.37
CA SER A 684 -5.07 13.57 15.78
C SER A 684 -4.44 14.66 16.64
N THR A 685 -5.16 15.13 17.66
CA THR A 685 -4.67 16.15 18.61
C THR A 685 -3.81 15.56 19.74
N ALA A 686 -3.72 14.22 19.85
CA ALA A 686 -3.11 13.52 20.99
C ALA A 686 -1.56 13.54 21.04
N SER A 687 -0.84 14.04 20.02
CA SER A 687 0.61 13.78 19.92
C SER A 687 1.48 14.90 19.33
N ASN A 688 0.99 16.13 19.14
CA ASN A 688 1.74 17.17 18.42
C ASN A 688 1.96 18.47 19.22
N SER A 689 3.15 19.06 19.08
CA SER A 689 3.44 20.43 19.51
C SER A 689 2.53 21.44 18.79
N ARG A 690 2.32 22.62 19.38
CA ARG A 690 1.47 23.70 18.82
C ARG A 690 1.85 24.06 17.37
N GLU A 691 3.13 23.95 17.02
CA GLU A 691 3.67 24.21 15.69
C GLU A 691 3.37 23.07 14.69
N ALA A 692 3.45 21.81 15.13
CA ALA A 692 3.16 20.64 14.29
C ALA A 692 1.65 20.52 13.97
N ALA A 693 0.78 20.84 14.94
CA ALA A 693 -0.66 20.91 14.71
C ALA A 693 -1.03 22.02 13.71
N PHE A 694 -0.38 23.19 13.82
CA PHE A 694 -0.56 24.31 12.91
C PHE A 694 -0.09 24.02 11.49
N ALA A 695 1.08 23.37 11.35
CA ALA A 695 1.60 22.91 10.07
C ALA A 695 0.64 21.89 9.43
N GLY A 696 0.12 20.93 10.21
CA GLY A 696 -0.84 19.93 9.74
C GLY A 696 -2.17 20.55 9.27
N ILE A 697 -2.70 21.55 9.99
CA ILE A 697 -3.91 22.29 9.59
C ILE A 697 -3.66 23.09 8.30
N ARG A 698 -2.53 23.79 8.20
CA ARG A 698 -2.17 24.53 6.98
C ARG A 698 -1.98 23.61 5.79
N GLU A 699 -1.26 22.50 5.98
CA GLU A 699 -1.05 21.51 4.93
C GLU A 699 -2.38 20.88 4.48
N ALA A 700 -3.28 20.58 5.42
CA ALA A 700 -4.61 20.09 5.08
C ALA A 700 -5.41 21.12 4.28
N ILE A 701 -5.40 22.39 4.68
CA ILE A 701 -6.04 23.48 3.92
C ILE A 701 -5.39 23.68 2.54
N ILE A 702 -4.07 23.54 2.42
CA ILE A 702 -3.34 23.64 1.14
C ILE A 702 -3.69 22.46 0.23
N ARG A 703 -3.79 21.24 0.77
CA ARG A 703 -4.21 20.04 0.01
C ARG A 703 -5.66 20.16 -0.49
N LEU A 704 -6.52 20.86 0.25
CA LEU A 704 -7.90 21.16 -0.17
C LEU A 704 -8.01 22.26 -1.23
N ARG A 705 -6.92 22.98 -1.49
CA ARG A 705 -6.82 24.02 -2.55
C ARG A 705 -6.25 23.49 -3.87
N LYS A 706 -5.79 22.24 -3.90
CA LYS A 706 -5.39 21.48 -5.10
C LYS A 706 -6.60 20.73 -5.64
#